data_AF-A0AAV9AM20-F1
#
_entry.id   AF-A0AAV9AM20-F1
#
_cell.length_a   1.000
_cell.length_b   1.000
_cell.length_c   1.000
_cell.angle_alpha   90.00
_cell.angle_beta   90.00
_cell.angle_gamma   90.00
#
_symmetry.space_group_name_H-M   'P 1'
#
loop_
_entity.id
_entity.type
_entity.pdbx_description
1 polymer ?
#
loop_
_entity_poly.entity_id
_entity_poly.type
_entity_poly.pdbx_seq_one_letter_code
_entity_poly.pdbx_strand_id
1 'polypeptide(L)'
;MDWSSHFHHRIHILRGIVLFLFLVPVFIQECGASDSNSNYLIGLGSYDITGPAADVNMMGYANLNQTASGLHFRLRARAFIVAEPEGKRVVFVNLDACMASQLVTIKVFERLNARYGGLYTEQNVAISGIHTHAGPGGYLQYVVYIVTSLGFVRQSFDVIVDGIEKSIIQAHENLRPGTIFINKGELLDAGVNRSPSAYLNNPSEERNKYNYNVDKEMTLLKFVDDEWGPVGSFNWFATHGTSMSRTNSLISGDNKGAAARFMEDWYKQKQFSEGAGNPRRVSNIIPDLHDTHDQLLGLAASYQASGGRPVRRSLSAARRVRSSFREGDRPKFVSAFCQTNCGDVSPNVLGTFCIDTGLPCDFNHSTCNGKNELCYGRGPGYPDEFESTRLIGDRQFRKAVELFDSATEQLKGRIDYRHTYLDFSQIEVTVPSSGGGTQVVKTCPAAMGFAFAAGTTDGPGAFDFKQGDDQGNLFWRLVRDFLKTPGQEQVDCQHPKPILLDTGEMKLPYPWAPSVLPIQILRIGQLVILSVPGEFTTMSGRRLRDAVQTVLTSGGSGEFGSNIHIVIAGLTNTYSQYVTTFEEYQIQRYEGASTLYGPHTLSAYIQEFKRLASALLGGQDISPGPPPPDLLSKQISLLPPVVMDATPINIKFGDVSSDIPQNSTFRKGDLVTVVFWSACPRNDLMTEGTFALVEALGNDKQTWSPAYDDDDFCLRFKWSRPSNLSTYSHATIEWRIPETATPGIYRITHFGAAKSLFGSIRHFTGSSTAFVVT
;
A
#
# COMPACT_ATOMS: atom_id res chain seq x y z
N MET A 1 -41.00 -15.94 63.14
CA MET A 1 -40.79 -15.88 64.60
C MET A 1 -39.84 -14.71 64.80
N ASP A 2 -40.41 -13.51 64.88
CA ASP A 2 -40.53 -12.70 66.12
C ASP A 2 -39.20 -12.05 66.54
N TRP A 3 -39.07 -10.81 67.01
CA TRP A 3 -39.84 -9.56 66.98
C TRP A 3 -38.87 -8.55 67.68
N SER A 4 -38.68 -7.35 67.12
CA SER A 4 -38.66 -6.04 67.83
C SER A 4 -37.78 -5.75 69.07
N SER A 5 -37.02 -4.63 68.97
CA SER A 5 -36.91 -3.50 69.95
C SER A 5 -36.17 -3.69 71.30
N HIS A 6 -35.69 -2.68 72.05
CA HIS A 6 -35.27 -1.28 71.90
C HIS A 6 -34.69 -0.84 73.28
N PHE A 7 -33.86 0.22 73.27
CA PHE A 7 -33.73 1.30 74.28
C PHE A 7 -33.04 1.11 75.67
N HIS A 8 -31.83 1.70 75.75
CA HIS A 8 -31.32 2.79 76.63
C HIS A 8 -31.72 2.97 78.12
N HIS A 9 -30.69 3.17 78.97
CA HIS A 9 -30.56 4.30 79.94
C HIS A 9 -29.08 4.49 80.38
N ARG A 10 -28.46 5.69 80.22
CA ARG A 10 -28.30 6.83 81.18
C ARG A 10 -27.23 6.54 82.27
N ILE A 11 -26.30 7.41 82.74
CA ILE A 11 -26.17 8.89 82.73
C ILE A 11 -24.84 9.36 83.46
N HIS A 12 -24.47 10.66 83.30
CA HIS A 12 -23.56 11.58 84.06
C HIS A 12 -22.06 11.75 83.61
N ILE A 13 -21.59 12.87 83.01
CA ILE A 13 -21.41 14.32 83.43
C ILE A 13 -20.12 14.51 84.28
N LEU A 14 -19.12 15.40 84.06
CA LEU A 14 -18.88 16.59 83.21
C LEU A 14 -17.36 17.00 83.22
N ARG A 15 -16.97 17.92 82.30
CA ARG A 15 -15.76 18.82 82.22
C ARG A 15 -14.49 18.26 81.55
N GLY A 16 -13.90 18.87 80.52
CA GLY A 16 -14.22 20.07 79.76
C GLY A 16 -13.19 20.35 78.64
N ILE A 17 -13.66 21.05 77.60
CA ILE A 17 -12.97 22.10 76.82
C ILE A 17 -11.70 21.69 76.05
N VAL A 18 -11.83 21.51 74.72
CA VAL A 18 -11.31 22.38 73.63
C VAL A 18 -11.74 21.71 72.31
N LEU A 19 -12.67 22.35 71.58
CA LEU A 19 -13.07 21.94 70.24
C LEU A 19 -12.28 22.81 69.24
N PHE A 20 -11.25 22.25 68.61
CA PHE A 20 -10.65 22.85 67.41
C PHE A 20 -11.51 22.44 66.20
N LEU A 21 -12.39 23.35 65.78
CA LEU A 21 -13.04 23.31 64.48
C LEU A 21 -11.97 23.51 63.40
N PHE A 22 -11.59 22.45 62.69
CA PHE A 22 -10.93 22.58 61.40
C PHE A 22 -11.96 23.08 60.38
N LEU A 23 -11.99 24.40 60.19
CA LEU A 23 -12.47 25.02 58.95
C LEU A 23 -11.50 24.60 57.84
N VAL A 24 -11.84 23.56 57.09
CA VAL A 24 -11.25 23.32 55.77
C VAL A 24 -11.97 24.26 54.82
N PRO A 25 -11.30 25.26 54.22
CA PRO A 25 -11.89 25.97 53.10
C PRO A 25 -12.00 24.96 51.96
N VAL A 26 -13.23 24.62 51.59
CA VAL A 26 -13.51 24.02 50.28
C VAL A 26 -13.10 25.08 49.27
N PHE A 27 -11.85 25.00 48.80
CA PHE A 27 -11.48 25.59 47.53
C PHE A 27 -12.27 24.81 46.48
N ILE A 28 -13.45 25.33 46.13
CA ILE A 28 -14.01 25.14 44.79
C ILE A 28 -13.01 25.86 43.89
N GLN A 29 -11.96 25.16 43.54
CA GLN A 29 -11.19 25.52 42.38
C GLN A 29 -12.12 25.16 41.22
N GLU A 30 -12.80 26.18 40.68
CA GLU A 30 -13.19 26.19 39.29
C GLU A 30 -11.90 25.92 38.51
N CYS A 31 -11.56 24.64 38.35
CA CYS A 31 -10.78 24.20 37.22
C CYS A 31 -11.63 24.61 36.04
N GLY A 32 -11.31 25.76 35.45
CA GLY A 32 -11.77 26.11 34.13
C GLY A 32 -11.59 24.86 33.28
N ALA A 33 -12.72 24.30 32.85
CA ALA A 33 -12.72 23.34 31.77
C ALA A 33 -11.97 24.04 30.63
N SER A 34 -10.72 23.63 30.43
CA SER A 34 -10.16 23.68 29.10
C SER A 34 -11.02 22.70 28.31
N ASP A 35 -12.11 23.20 27.75
CA ASP A 35 -12.80 22.54 26.65
C ASP A 35 -11.71 22.12 25.66
N SER A 36 -11.43 20.81 25.56
CA SER A 36 -10.71 20.30 24.41
C SER A 36 -11.64 20.52 23.23
N ASN A 37 -11.46 21.64 22.55
CA ASN A 37 -12.26 22.16 21.42
C ASN A 37 -12.17 21.27 20.15
N SER A 38 -11.65 20.05 20.27
CA SER A 38 -11.48 19.13 19.15
C SER A 38 -12.75 18.29 18.94
N ASN A 39 -13.36 18.43 17.76
CA ASN A 39 -14.56 17.69 17.37
C ASN A 39 -14.29 16.23 16.96
N TYR A 40 -13.02 15.80 16.91
CA TYR A 40 -12.66 14.45 16.47
C TYR A 40 -11.69 13.76 17.42
N LEU A 41 -11.83 12.44 17.48
CA LEU A 41 -10.80 11.51 17.88
C LEU A 41 -10.07 11.00 16.64
N ILE A 42 -8.75 11.03 16.66
CA ILE A 42 -7.88 10.51 15.60
C ILE A 42 -7.03 9.38 16.15
N GLY A 43 -6.81 8.35 15.34
CA GLY A 43 -5.97 7.22 15.69
C GLY A 43 -5.26 6.69 14.46
N LEU A 44 -3.97 6.40 14.56
CA LEU A 44 -3.16 5.90 13.45
C LEU A 44 -2.43 4.62 13.83
N GLY A 45 -2.24 3.74 12.86
CA GLY A 45 -1.58 2.45 13.04
C GLY A 45 -0.86 1.99 11.78
N SER A 46 0.21 1.22 11.95
CA SER A 46 0.94 0.63 10.83
C SER A 46 1.50 -0.73 11.17
N TYR A 47 1.35 -1.69 10.26
CA TYR A 47 1.80 -3.06 10.46
C TYR A 47 2.40 -3.66 9.18
N ASP A 48 3.39 -4.54 9.33
CA ASP A 48 4.03 -5.27 8.21
C ASP A 48 3.05 -6.24 7.52
N ILE A 49 2.94 -6.14 6.19
CA ILE A 49 2.15 -7.02 5.32
C ILE A 49 3.04 -7.72 4.27
N THR A 50 4.35 -7.76 4.51
CA THR A 50 5.32 -8.34 3.58
C THR A 50 5.10 -9.84 3.44
N GLY A 51 4.69 -10.28 2.24
CA GLY A 51 4.49 -11.69 1.91
C GLY A 51 5.80 -12.47 1.64
N PRO A 52 5.68 -13.67 1.06
CA PRO A 52 6.82 -14.56 0.82
C PRO A 52 7.85 -13.96 -0.14
N ALA A 53 9.07 -13.73 0.37
CA ALA A 53 10.19 -13.14 -0.38
C ALA A 53 10.96 -14.14 -1.28
N ALA A 54 10.35 -15.27 -1.62
CA ALA A 54 10.95 -16.27 -2.51
C ALA A 54 9.87 -17.10 -3.21
N ASP A 55 10.12 -17.50 -4.45
CA ASP A 55 9.35 -18.50 -5.24
C ASP A 55 7.90 -18.13 -5.55
N VAL A 56 7.43 -16.95 -5.16
CA VAL A 56 6.06 -16.48 -5.40
C VAL A 56 6.05 -15.42 -6.48
N ASN A 57 5.20 -15.60 -7.49
CA ASN A 57 5.00 -14.63 -8.56
C ASN A 57 4.60 -13.27 -7.98
N MET A 58 5.09 -12.19 -8.58
CA MET A 58 4.71 -10.83 -8.17
C MET A 58 3.37 -10.43 -8.83
N MET A 59 2.56 -9.68 -8.10
CA MET A 59 1.25 -9.21 -8.57
C MET A 59 1.38 -7.92 -9.37
N GLY A 60 0.71 -7.85 -10.52
CA GLY A 60 0.64 -6.64 -11.34
C GLY A 60 0.91 -6.92 -12.82
N TYR A 61 2.17 -7.19 -13.18
CA TYR A 61 2.61 -7.34 -14.58
C TYR A 61 2.13 -8.60 -15.31
N ALA A 62 1.44 -9.51 -14.63
CA ALA A 62 1.00 -10.79 -15.16
C ALA A 62 2.13 -11.59 -15.86
N ASN A 63 3.35 -11.49 -15.35
CA ASN A 63 4.55 -12.11 -15.91
C ASN A 63 4.94 -13.36 -15.10
N LEU A 64 4.77 -14.57 -15.66
CA LEU A 64 5.14 -15.83 -15.00
C LEU A 64 6.61 -15.91 -14.55
N ASN A 65 7.50 -15.20 -15.25
CA ASN A 65 8.92 -15.19 -14.91
C ASN A 65 9.27 -14.20 -13.78
N GLN A 66 8.34 -13.30 -13.42
CA GLN A 66 8.57 -12.34 -12.35
C GLN A 66 8.26 -12.97 -11.00
N THR A 67 9.25 -13.66 -10.45
CA THR A 67 9.13 -14.37 -9.18
C THR A 67 9.96 -13.66 -8.12
N ALA A 68 9.39 -13.47 -6.93
CA ALA A 68 10.09 -12.89 -5.79
C ALA A 68 11.36 -13.69 -5.49
N SER A 69 12.47 -12.98 -5.32
CA SER A 69 13.79 -13.50 -4.99
C SER A 69 14.47 -12.62 -3.94
N GLY A 70 13.70 -11.93 -3.10
CA GLY A 70 14.24 -11.08 -2.05
C GLY A 70 13.34 -9.89 -1.72
N LEU A 71 13.94 -8.91 -1.06
CA LEU A 71 13.32 -7.72 -0.52
C LEU A 71 14.20 -6.50 -0.82
N HIS A 72 13.60 -5.46 -1.38
CA HIS A 72 14.18 -4.12 -1.44
C HIS A 72 13.82 -3.36 -0.17
N PHE A 73 12.54 -3.23 0.16
CA PHE A 73 12.08 -2.77 1.48
C PHE A 73 10.67 -3.29 1.77
N ARG A 74 10.24 -3.26 3.04
CA ARG A 74 8.99 -3.90 3.49
C ARG A 74 7.74 -3.20 2.98
N LEU A 75 6.68 -3.99 2.91
CA LEU A 75 5.32 -3.56 2.62
C LEU A 75 4.56 -3.33 3.95
N ARG A 76 3.81 -2.23 4.06
CA ARG A 76 3.00 -1.90 5.25
C ARG A 76 1.51 -1.74 4.92
N ALA A 77 0.65 -2.15 5.85
CA ALA A 77 -0.69 -1.60 5.98
C ALA A 77 -0.61 -0.36 6.88
N ARG A 78 -1.22 0.75 6.46
CA ARG A 78 -1.29 2.01 7.21
C ARG A 78 -2.73 2.44 7.35
N ALA A 79 -3.21 2.54 8.59
CA ALA A 79 -4.58 2.86 8.90
C ALA A 79 -4.69 4.22 9.60
N PHE A 80 -5.72 4.98 9.25
CA PHE A 80 -6.25 6.01 10.13
C PHE A 80 -7.68 5.68 10.54
N ILE A 81 -8.05 6.10 11.74
CA ILE A 81 -9.41 6.15 12.24
C ILE A 81 -9.71 7.60 12.60
N VAL A 82 -10.84 8.10 12.14
CA VAL A 82 -11.41 9.36 12.59
C VAL A 82 -12.78 9.07 13.16
N ALA A 83 -13.04 9.51 14.38
CA ALA A 83 -14.30 9.30 15.08
C ALA A 83 -14.81 10.60 15.69
N GLU A 84 -16.13 10.76 15.72
CA GLU A 84 -16.78 11.69 16.64
C GLU A 84 -16.72 11.10 18.06
N PRO A 85 -16.51 11.91 19.13
CA PRO A 85 -16.38 11.42 20.50
C PRO A 85 -17.48 10.44 20.94
N GLU A 86 -18.73 10.70 20.55
CA GLU A 86 -19.90 9.86 20.85
C GLU A 86 -20.67 9.45 19.58
N GLY A 87 -20.00 9.41 18.42
CA GLY A 87 -20.71 9.32 17.14
C GLY A 87 -20.09 8.37 16.12
N LYS A 88 -20.28 8.72 14.85
CA LYS A 88 -19.82 7.91 13.72
C LYS A 88 -18.30 7.92 13.66
N ARG A 89 -17.75 6.88 13.04
CA ARG A 89 -16.32 6.76 12.78
C ARG A 89 -16.10 6.18 11.40
N VAL A 90 -14.96 6.55 10.81
CA VAL A 90 -14.48 6.00 9.55
C VAL A 90 -13.07 5.46 9.74
N VAL A 91 -12.77 4.39 9.02
CA VAL A 91 -11.45 3.76 8.93
C VAL A 91 -11.03 3.74 7.47
N PHE A 92 -9.81 4.17 7.22
CA PHE A 92 -9.19 4.04 5.91
C PHE A 92 -7.84 3.35 6.06
N VAL A 93 -7.64 2.26 5.32
CA VAL A 93 -6.41 1.48 5.31
C VAL A 93 -5.78 1.55 3.93
N ASN A 94 -4.54 2.03 3.87
CA ASN A 94 -3.71 2.05 2.67
C ASN A 94 -2.67 0.93 2.73
N LEU A 95 -2.67 0.05 1.73
CA LEU A 95 -1.82 -1.13 1.65
C LEU A 95 -0.68 -0.90 0.66
N ASP A 96 0.55 -1.20 1.06
CA ASP A 96 1.66 -1.38 0.13
C ASP A 96 1.49 -2.71 -0.65
N ALA A 97 0.41 -2.81 -1.43
CA ALA A 97 0.02 -3.95 -2.24
C ALA A 97 -0.51 -3.48 -3.61
N CYS A 98 -0.63 -4.41 -4.56
CA CYS A 98 -1.08 -4.08 -5.91
C CYS A 98 -2.56 -3.62 -5.94
N MET A 99 -3.42 -4.21 -5.12
CA MET A 99 -4.83 -3.84 -5.02
C MET A 99 -5.43 -4.44 -3.74
N ALA A 100 -6.57 -3.91 -3.30
CA ALA A 100 -7.41 -4.61 -2.34
C ALA A 100 -7.99 -5.90 -2.94
N SER A 101 -8.34 -6.85 -2.07
CA SER A 101 -8.90 -8.15 -2.46
C SER A 101 -10.23 -8.37 -1.77
N GLN A 102 -11.25 -8.77 -2.52
CA GLN A 102 -12.57 -9.10 -1.96
C GLN A 102 -12.49 -10.10 -0.81
N LEU A 103 -11.66 -11.14 -0.99
CA LEU A 103 -11.53 -12.20 -0.01
C LEU A 103 -10.82 -11.72 1.25
N VAL A 104 -9.79 -10.89 1.09
CA VAL A 104 -9.10 -10.24 2.21
C VAL A 104 -10.10 -9.36 2.97
N THR A 105 -10.85 -8.52 2.26
CA THR A 105 -11.86 -7.62 2.84
C THR A 105 -12.92 -8.38 3.63
N ILE A 106 -13.48 -9.46 3.07
CA ILE A 106 -14.44 -10.33 3.76
C ILE A 106 -13.84 -10.87 5.08
N LYS A 107 -12.63 -11.41 5.04
CA LYS A 107 -11.99 -12.00 6.24
C LYS A 107 -11.55 -10.97 7.27
N VAL A 108 -11.19 -9.76 6.85
CA VAL A 108 -10.95 -8.64 7.76
C VAL A 108 -12.24 -8.27 8.49
N PHE A 109 -13.37 -8.14 7.78
CA PHE A 109 -14.65 -7.81 8.42
C PHE A 109 -15.14 -8.90 9.38
N GLU A 110 -14.98 -10.18 9.04
CA GLU A 110 -15.27 -11.28 9.97
C GLU A 110 -14.49 -11.14 11.29
N ARG A 111 -13.20 -10.83 11.22
CA ARG A 111 -12.33 -10.67 12.40
C ARG A 111 -12.62 -9.40 13.18
N LEU A 112 -12.85 -8.28 12.50
CA LEU A 112 -13.21 -7.02 13.14
C LEU A 112 -14.57 -7.15 13.84
N ASN A 113 -15.55 -7.81 13.22
CA ASN A 113 -16.84 -8.07 13.85
C ASN A 113 -16.71 -9.00 15.07
N ALA A 114 -15.88 -10.03 14.99
CA ALA A 114 -15.60 -10.90 16.14
C ALA A 114 -14.93 -10.14 17.32
N ARG A 115 -14.12 -9.11 17.03
CA ARG A 115 -13.39 -8.34 18.03
C ARG A 115 -14.17 -7.15 18.59
N TYR A 116 -14.85 -6.40 17.73
CA TYR A 116 -15.45 -5.10 18.02
C TYR A 116 -16.97 -5.06 17.76
N GLY A 117 -17.59 -6.19 17.41
CA GLY A 117 -19.00 -6.22 16.99
C GLY A 117 -19.24 -5.36 15.75
N GLY A 118 -20.41 -4.72 15.67
CA GLY A 118 -20.79 -3.86 14.54
C GLY A 118 -20.07 -2.50 14.45
N LEU A 119 -18.97 -2.29 15.18
CA LEU A 119 -18.26 -1.01 15.21
C LEU A 119 -17.53 -0.69 13.90
N TYR A 120 -17.01 -1.73 13.24
CA TYR A 120 -16.27 -1.65 12.00
C TYR A 120 -16.88 -2.61 10.98
N THR A 121 -17.51 -2.06 9.95
CA THR A 121 -18.27 -2.79 8.93
C THR A 121 -17.88 -2.31 7.54
N GLU A 122 -18.43 -2.96 6.52
CA GLU A 122 -18.31 -2.54 5.11
C GLU A 122 -18.77 -1.10 4.86
N GLN A 123 -19.58 -0.54 5.76
CA GLN A 123 -20.08 0.82 5.60
C GLN A 123 -19.01 1.87 5.91
N ASN A 124 -18.17 1.64 6.92
CA ASN A 124 -17.28 2.65 7.45
C ASN A 124 -15.79 2.31 7.38
N VAL A 125 -15.44 1.15 6.83
CA VAL A 125 -14.04 0.75 6.59
C VAL A 125 -13.77 0.71 5.09
N ALA A 126 -12.72 1.41 4.65
CA ALA A 126 -12.18 1.34 3.30
C ALA A 126 -10.77 0.74 3.32
N ILE A 127 -10.48 -0.20 2.42
CA ILE A 127 -9.16 -0.84 2.29
C ILE A 127 -8.67 -0.63 0.86
N SER A 128 -7.60 0.13 0.65
CA SER A 128 -7.09 0.56 -0.67
C SER A 128 -5.65 0.13 -0.88
N GLY A 129 -5.28 -0.28 -2.11
CA GLY A 129 -3.89 -0.59 -2.47
C GLY A 129 -3.17 0.58 -3.12
N ILE A 130 -1.87 0.75 -2.84
CA ILE A 130 -1.03 1.75 -3.53
C ILE A 130 -0.70 1.38 -4.98
N HIS A 131 -1.09 0.20 -5.43
CA HIS A 131 -0.80 -0.29 -6.76
C HIS A 131 0.69 -0.48 -7.07
N THR A 132 1.44 -1.01 -6.10
CA THR A 132 2.80 -1.53 -6.37
C THR A 132 2.71 -2.83 -7.17
N HIS A 133 3.49 -2.92 -8.25
CA HIS A 133 3.65 -4.15 -9.05
C HIS A 133 4.82 -5.02 -8.56
N ALA A 134 5.40 -4.65 -7.41
CA ALA A 134 6.54 -5.33 -6.79
C ALA A 134 6.16 -5.99 -5.45
N GLY A 135 4.90 -6.41 -5.27
CA GLY A 135 4.46 -7.23 -4.12
C GLY A 135 4.17 -8.69 -4.52
N PRO A 136 4.28 -9.68 -3.61
CA PRO A 136 3.94 -11.07 -3.91
C PRO A 136 2.43 -11.26 -4.15
N GLY A 137 2.08 -12.09 -5.12
CA GLY A 137 0.71 -12.37 -5.53
C GLY A 137 0.01 -13.50 -4.75
N GLY A 138 -1.05 -14.03 -5.35
CA GLY A 138 -1.79 -15.19 -4.83
C GLY A 138 -2.75 -14.89 -3.67
N TYR A 139 -3.16 -13.64 -3.44
CA TYR A 139 -4.09 -13.26 -2.35
C TYR A 139 -5.50 -12.83 -2.84
N LEU A 140 -5.72 -12.86 -4.16
CA LEU A 140 -7.04 -12.66 -4.78
C LEU A 140 -7.77 -14.00 -4.90
N GLN A 141 -9.08 -13.97 -5.16
CA GLN A 141 -9.92 -15.19 -5.17
C GLN A 141 -10.44 -15.62 -6.54
N TYR A 142 -10.41 -14.72 -7.52
CA TYR A 142 -10.95 -14.97 -8.85
C TYR A 142 -9.86 -15.51 -9.77
N VAL A 143 -10.19 -16.50 -10.60
CA VAL A 143 -9.22 -17.28 -11.39
C VAL A 143 -8.28 -16.37 -12.18
N VAL A 144 -8.80 -15.33 -12.85
CA VAL A 144 -8.00 -14.47 -13.74
C VAL A 144 -6.84 -13.77 -13.02
N TYR A 145 -6.96 -13.53 -11.72
CA TYR A 145 -5.94 -12.83 -10.92
C TYR A 145 -4.91 -13.76 -10.30
N ILE A 146 -5.15 -15.08 -10.28
CA ILE A 146 -4.28 -16.05 -9.60
C ILE A 146 -3.58 -17.00 -10.56
N VAL A 147 -3.91 -17.01 -11.85
CA VAL A 147 -3.24 -17.87 -12.86
C VAL A 147 -1.72 -17.68 -12.83
N THR A 148 -1.23 -16.44 -12.80
CA THR A 148 0.22 -16.18 -12.84
C THR A 148 0.93 -16.53 -11.54
N SER A 149 0.21 -16.49 -10.42
CA SER A 149 0.70 -16.92 -9.10
C SER A 149 0.66 -18.43 -8.89
N LEU A 150 0.32 -19.21 -9.93
CA LEU A 150 0.07 -20.65 -9.84
C LEU A 150 -1.02 -20.96 -8.80
N GLY A 151 -2.03 -20.09 -8.72
CA GLY A 151 -3.14 -20.18 -7.78
C GLY A 151 -2.95 -19.32 -6.52
N PHE A 152 -3.66 -19.72 -5.48
CA PHE A 152 -3.74 -19.04 -4.20
C PHE A 152 -2.52 -19.34 -3.32
N VAL A 153 -1.94 -18.31 -2.71
CA VAL A 153 -0.77 -18.38 -1.85
C VAL A 153 -1.19 -17.97 -0.44
N ARG A 154 -1.41 -18.98 0.42
CA ARG A 154 -1.94 -18.79 1.77
C ARG A 154 -1.11 -17.82 2.62
N GLN A 155 0.22 -17.86 2.49
CA GLN A 155 1.11 -16.94 3.22
C GLN A 155 0.91 -15.47 2.83
N SER A 156 0.74 -15.16 1.54
CA SER A 156 0.44 -13.81 1.07
C SER A 156 -0.93 -13.35 1.59
N PHE A 157 -1.93 -14.24 1.55
CA PHE A 157 -3.26 -13.94 2.02
C PHE A 157 -3.31 -13.66 3.53
N ASP A 158 -2.77 -14.57 4.35
CA ASP A 158 -2.85 -14.47 5.81
C ASP A 158 -2.11 -13.23 6.33
N VAL A 159 -0.91 -12.93 5.82
CA VAL A 159 -0.13 -11.77 6.28
C VAL A 159 -0.82 -10.43 5.96
N ILE A 160 -1.54 -10.36 4.83
CA ILE A 160 -2.30 -9.16 4.47
C ILE A 160 -3.52 -9.01 5.39
N VAL A 161 -4.30 -10.09 5.61
CA VAL A 161 -5.45 -10.06 6.53
C VAL A 161 -5.01 -9.70 7.95
N ASP A 162 -3.96 -10.35 8.45
CA ASP A 162 -3.39 -10.12 9.77
C ASP A 162 -2.89 -8.68 9.91
N GLY A 163 -2.12 -8.18 8.93
CA GLY A 163 -1.56 -6.83 9.02
C GLY A 163 -2.61 -5.72 8.89
N ILE A 164 -3.67 -5.93 8.11
CA ILE A 164 -4.82 -5.00 8.09
C ILE A 164 -5.47 -4.96 9.47
N GLU A 165 -5.86 -6.13 10.02
CA GLU A 165 -6.48 -6.21 11.35
C GLU A 165 -5.59 -5.52 12.40
N LYS A 166 -4.29 -5.81 12.41
CA LYS A 166 -3.33 -5.25 13.36
C LYS A 166 -3.13 -3.74 13.19
N SER A 167 -3.11 -3.22 11.96
CA SER A 167 -3.03 -1.77 11.73
C SER A 167 -4.27 -1.04 12.26
N ILE A 168 -5.46 -1.64 12.11
CA ILE A 168 -6.72 -1.09 12.64
C ILE A 168 -6.74 -1.17 14.18
N ILE A 169 -6.29 -2.29 14.76
CA ILE A 169 -6.17 -2.43 16.22
C ILE A 169 -5.26 -1.34 16.78
N GLN A 170 -4.07 -1.14 16.21
CA GLN A 170 -3.16 -0.08 16.64
C GLN A 170 -3.80 1.31 16.50
N ALA A 171 -4.47 1.58 15.39
CA ALA A 171 -5.15 2.86 15.20
C ALA A 171 -6.29 3.06 16.20
N HIS A 172 -7.04 2.01 16.54
CA HIS A 172 -8.10 2.03 17.55
C HIS A 172 -7.54 2.29 18.95
N GLU A 173 -6.47 1.59 19.33
CA GLU A 173 -5.80 1.75 20.63
C GLU A 173 -5.12 3.13 20.76
N ASN A 174 -4.82 3.78 19.64
CA ASN A 174 -4.27 5.13 19.58
C ASN A 174 -5.31 6.24 19.41
N LEU A 175 -6.62 5.96 19.51
CA LEU A 175 -7.66 6.99 19.39
C LEU A 175 -7.55 8.04 20.51
N ARG A 176 -7.30 9.29 20.12
CA ARG A 176 -7.12 10.44 21.02
C ARG A 176 -7.72 11.72 20.42
N PRO A 177 -8.10 12.71 21.24
CA PRO A 177 -8.52 14.02 20.75
C PRO A 177 -7.48 14.63 19.81
N GLY A 178 -7.92 15.07 18.64
CA GLY A 178 -7.01 15.68 17.68
C GLY A 178 -7.69 16.30 16.48
N THR A 179 -6.94 17.14 15.78
CA THR A 179 -7.40 17.92 14.64
C THR A 179 -6.84 17.36 13.33
N ILE A 180 -7.63 17.48 12.25
CA ILE A 180 -7.20 17.12 10.91
C ILE A 180 -7.14 18.39 10.06
N PHE A 181 -6.03 18.56 9.34
CA PHE A 181 -5.87 19.62 8.35
C PHE A 181 -5.82 19.03 6.95
N ILE A 182 -6.32 19.76 5.97
CA ILE A 182 -6.23 19.42 4.56
C ILE A 182 -5.41 20.47 3.81
N ASN A 183 -4.69 20.04 2.78
CA ASN A 183 -4.01 20.94 1.86
C ASN A 183 -3.89 20.30 0.48
N LYS A 184 -3.75 21.13 -0.55
CA LYS A 184 -3.66 20.69 -1.95
C LYS A 184 -2.56 21.43 -2.67
N GLY A 185 -1.88 20.76 -3.59
CA GLY A 185 -0.88 21.41 -4.43
C GLY A 185 -0.53 20.62 -5.66
N GLU A 186 -0.02 21.33 -6.66
CA GLU A 186 0.39 20.74 -7.92
C GLU A 186 1.76 20.05 -7.79
N LEU A 187 1.83 18.79 -8.22
CA LEU A 187 3.02 17.96 -8.34
C LEU A 187 3.29 17.64 -9.81
N LEU A 188 4.35 18.25 -10.35
CA LEU A 188 4.83 18.01 -11.69
C LEU A 188 5.85 16.87 -11.74
N ASP A 189 6.08 16.34 -12.95
CA ASP A 189 7.10 15.31 -13.24
C ASP A 189 7.06 14.04 -12.37
N ALA A 190 5.93 13.73 -11.73
CA ALA A 190 5.76 12.46 -11.00
C ALA A 190 4.88 11.46 -11.75
N GLY A 191 4.27 11.85 -12.88
CA GLY A 191 3.49 10.95 -13.72
C GLY A 191 3.21 11.52 -15.12
N VAL A 192 3.07 10.63 -16.11
CA VAL A 192 2.76 10.94 -17.53
C VAL A 192 1.64 10.04 -18.04
N ASN A 193 0.84 10.51 -19.00
CA ASN A 193 -0.23 9.69 -19.57
C ASN A 193 0.38 8.60 -20.47
N ARG A 194 0.05 7.33 -20.22
CA ARG A 194 0.55 6.17 -21.00
C ARG A 194 -0.38 5.73 -22.14
N SER A 195 -1.56 6.32 -22.21
CA SER A 195 -2.56 6.13 -23.28
C SER A 195 -3.08 7.47 -23.82
N PRO A 196 -2.19 8.38 -24.26
CA PRO A 196 -2.57 9.74 -24.65
C PRO A 196 -3.55 9.78 -25.83
N SER A 197 -3.49 8.84 -26.77
CA SER A 197 -4.45 8.76 -27.88
C SER A 197 -5.88 8.47 -27.40
N ALA A 198 -6.04 7.66 -26.35
CA ALA A 198 -7.35 7.41 -25.75
C ALA A 198 -7.87 8.66 -25.03
N TYR A 199 -7.01 9.33 -24.25
CA TYR A 199 -7.38 10.60 -23.60
C TYR A 199 -7.86 11.65 -24.62
N LEU A 200 -7.17 11.77 -25.77
CA LEU A 200 -7.51 12.72 -26.83
C LEU A 200 -8.88 12.47 -27.48
N ASN A 201 -9.44 11.27 -27.32
CA ASN A 201 -10.78 10.93 -27.82
C ASN A 201 -11.90 11.52 -26.96
N ASN A 202 -11.62 11.94 -25.72
CA ASN A 202 -12.59 12.70 -24.94
C ASN A 202 -12.90 14.05 -25.62
N PRO A 203 -14.14 14.59 -25.47
CA PRO A 203 -14.56 15.84 -26.12
C PRO A 203 -13.58 16.99 -25.89
N SER A 204 -13.26 17.73 -26.96
CA SER A 204 -12.30 18.83 -26.88
C SER A 204 -12.70 19.91 -25.87
N GLU A 205 -14.00 20.24 -25.81
CA GLU A 205 -14.56 21.19 -24.84
C GLU A 205 -14.35 20.75 -23.38
N GLU A 206 -14.41 19.45 -23.10
CA GLU A 206 -14.12 18.91 -21.77
C GLU A 206 -12.62 18.93 -21.48
N ARG A 207 -11.79 18.51 -22.44
CA ARG A 207 -10.32 18.52 -22.29
C ARG A 207 -9.77 19.92 -22.05
N ASN A 208 -10.34 20.94 -22.68
CA ASN A 208 -9.93 22.34 -22.55
C ASN A 208 -10.20 22.94 -21.15
N LYS A 209 -10.93 22.24 -20.27
CA LYS A 209 -11.10 22.63 -18.86
C LYS A 209 -9.87 22.34 -18.00
N TYR A 210 -8.93 21.54 -18.51
CA TYR A 210 -7.79 21.03 -17.75
C TYR A 210 -6.47 21.37 -18.43
N ASN A 211 -5.47 21.76 -17.65
CA ASN A 211 -4.13 22.10 -18.15
C ASN A 211 -3.34 20.86 -18.61
N TYR A 212 -3.66 19.68 -18.08
CA TYR A 212 -2.89 18.45 -18.27
C TYR A 212 -3.79 17.25 -18.57
N ASN A 213 -3.22 16.26 -19.27
CA ASN A 213 -3.86 14.97 -19.55
C ASN A 213 -3.65 13.91 -18.45
N VAL A 214 -3.10 14.32 -17.30
CA VAL A 214 -3.05 13.55 -16.05
C VAL A 214 -3.38 14.50 -14.90
N ASP A 215 -3.88 13.98 -13.78
CA ASP A 215 -4.11 14.80 -12.60
C ASP A 215 -2.79 15.10 -11.87
N LYS A 216 -2.48 16.40 -11.76
CA LYS A 216 -1.27 16.89 -11.09
C LYS A 216 -1.51 17.31 -9.64
N GLU A 217 -2.75 17.37 -9.17
CA GLU A 217 -3.06 17.75 -7.80
C GLU A 217 -2.75 16.60 -6.82
N MET A 218 -1.93 16.87 -5.81
CA MET A 218 -1.81 16.06 -4.61
C MET A 218 -2.72 16.64 -3.53
N THR A 219 -3.52 15.80 -2.88
CA THR A 219 -4.30 16.18 -1.67
C THR A 219 -3.67 15.52 -0.44
N LEU A 220 -3.34 16.32 0.56
CA LEU A 220 -2.76 15.90 1.83
C LEU A 220 -3.76 16.05 2.97
N LEU A 221 -3.85 15.05 3.83
CA LEU A 221 -4.40 15.14 5.18
C LEU A 221 -3.26 15.09 6.19
N LYS A 222 -3.27 16.01 7.16
CA LYS A 222 -2.35 16.09 8.30
C LYS A 222 -3.13 15.84 9.57
N PHE A 223 -2.69 14.87 10.36
CA PHE A 223 -3.30 14.50 11.62
C PHE A 223 -2.46 15.08 12.76
N VAL A 224 -3.10 15.86 13.65
CA VAL A 224 -2.47 16.53 14.79
C VAL A 224 -3.18 16.10 16.06
N ASP A 225 -2.48 15.35 16.90
CA ASP A 225 -2.91 14.99 18.24
C ASP A 225 -2.78 16.20 19.17
N ASP A 226 -3.75 16.39 20.07
CA ASP A 226 -3.80 17.56 20.94
C ASP A 226 -2.65 17.59 21.97
N GLU A 227 -2.07 16.44 22.33
CA GLU A 227 -0.96 16.31 23.28
C GLU A 227 0.40 16.24 22.57
N TRP A 228 0.53 15.42 21.53
CA TRP A 228 1.80 15.06 20.90
C TRP A 228 2.11 15.82 19.61
N GLY A 229 1.19 16.67 19.16
CA GLY A 229 1.29 17.40 17.90
C GLY A 229 1.10 16.47 16.69
N PRO A 230 1.78 16.71 15.56
CA PRO A 230 1.54 15.92 14.35
C PRO A 230 1.84 14.42 14.53
N VAL A 231 0.89 13.56 14.17
CA VAL A 231 0.99 12.09 14.33
C VAL A 231 0.88 11.33 13.01
N GLY A 232 0.57 11.99 11.89
CA GLY A 232 0.66 11.36 10.59
C GLY A 232 0.19 12.19 9.41
N SER A 233 0.31 11.60 8.22
CA SER A 233 -0.21 12.17 6.98
C SER A 233 -0.74 11.12 6.00
N PHE A 234 -1.77 11.48 5.23
CA PHE A 234 -2.28 10.66 4.11
C PHE A 234 -2.33 11.52 2.85
N ASN A 235 -1.73 11.02 1.76
CA ASN A 235 -1.43 11.82 0.57
C ASN A 235 -1.98 11.14 -0.70
N TRP A 236 -3.02 11.70 -1.32
CA TRP A 236 -3.62 11.16 -2.56
C TRP A 236 -2.99 11.81 -3.79
N PHE A 237 -2.47 10.98 -4.71
CA PHE A 237 -1.89 11.43 -5.97
C PHE A 237 -1.93 10.31 -7.03
N ALA A 238 -2.22 10.63 -8.30
CA ALA A 238 -2.35 9.65 -9.38
C ALA A 238 -0.99 9.31 -9.99
N THR A 239 -0.48 8.10 -9.74
CA THR A 239 0.72 7.56 -10.43
C THR A 239 0.83 6.06 -10.15
N HIS A 240 0.95 5.22 -11.17
CA HIS A 240 1.16 3.77 -11.02
C HIS A 240 2.40 3.44 -10.16
N GLY A 241 2.32 2.38 -9.37
CA GLY A 241 3.49 1.79 -8.69
C GLY A 241 4.24 0.83 -9.61
N THR A 242 4.77 1.37 -10.70
CA THR A 242 5.49 0.64 -11.78
C THR A 242 6.83 1.30 -12.12
N SER A 243 7.49 1.90 -11.13
CA SER A 243 8.88 2.35 -11.29
C SER A 243 9.86 1.17 -11.27
N MET A 244 9.57 0.16 -10.45
CA MET A 244 10.20 -1.15 -10.47
C MET A 244 9.60 -1.96 -11.61
N SER A 245 10.42 -2.38 -12.56
CA SER A 245 9.95 -2.97 -13.82
C SER A 245 9.54 -4.45 -13.68
N ARG A 246 8.97 -5.01 -14.76
CA ARG A 246 8.58 -6.44 -14.83
C ARG A 246 9.74 -7.44 -14.70
N THR A 247 10.99 -6.98 -14.73
CA THR A 247 12.20 -7.81 -14.53
C THR A 247 12.73 -7.76 -13.11
N ASN A 248 12.25 -6.81 -12.29
CA ASN A 248 12.52 -6.80 -10.86
C ASN A 248 12.01 -8.09 -10.21
N SER A 249 12.75 -8.57 -9.23
CA SER A 249 12.38 -9.72 -8.40
C SER A 249 12.46 -9.44 -6.89
N LEU A 250 12.73 -8.21 -6.47
CA LEU A 250 12.76 -7.82 -5.06
C LEU A 250 11.43 -7.21 -4.65
N ILE A 251 10.88 -7.67 -3.52
CA ILE A 251 9.66 -7.08 -2.96
C ILE A 251 9.90 -5.60 -2.65
N SER A 252 9.00 -4.72 -3.09
CA SER A 252 9.12 -3.27 -2.95
C SER A 252 7.76 -2.59 -2.88
N GLY A 253 7.64 -1.55 -2.06
CA GLY A 253 6.49 -0.64 -2.07
C GLY A 253 6.50 0.33 -3.26
N ASP A 254 7.47 0.20 -4.18
CA ASP A 254 7.64 1.05 -5.36
C ASP A 254 7.75 2.54 -4.97
N ASN A 255 7.37 3.47 -5.85
CA ASN A 255 7.57 4.89 -5.64
C ASN A 255 6.71 5.45 -4.49
N LYS A 256 5.49 4.95 -4.28
CA LYS A 256 4.59 5.38 -3.20
C LYS A 256 5.03 4.85 -1.83
N GLY A 257 5.45 3.59 -1.75
CA GLY A 257 6.02 3.02 -0.54
C GLY A 257 7.35 3.71 -0.17
N ALA A 258 8.17 4.06 -1.16
CA ALA A 258 9.37 4.86 -0.95
C ALA A 258 9.03 6.26 -0.39
N ALA A 259 8.05 6.95 -0.98
CA ALA A 259 7.60 8.25 -0.49
C ALA A 259 7.10 8.18 0.97
N ALA A 260 6.33 7.13 1.31
CA ALA A 260 5.87 6.87 2.68
C ALA A 260 7.04 6.67 3.66
N ARG A 261 8.00 5.81 3.30
CA ARG A 261 9.21 5.57 4.09
C ARG A 261 10.03 6.84 4.28
N PHE A 262 10.23 7.63 3.22
CA PHE A 262 10.94 8.91 3.29
C PHE A 262 10.24 9.91 4.21
N MET A 263 8.90 10.00 4.15
CA MET A 263 8.14 10.90 5.03
C MET A 263 8.21 10.49 6.49
N GLU A 264 8.08 9.20 6.79
CA GLU A 264 8.23 8.67 8.15
C GLU A 264 9.66 8.86 8.69
N ASP A 265 10.69 8.71 7.86
CA ASP A 265 12.08 8.96 8.26
C ASP A 265 12.38 10.45 8.48
N TRP A 266 11.93 11.30 7.56
CA TRP A 266 12.06 12.75 7.68
C TRP A 266 11.44 13.26 8.98
N TYR A 267 10.20 12.84 9.29
CA TYR A 267 9.51 13.30 10.48
C TYR A 267 10.23 12.85 11.76
N LYS A 268 10.71 11.60 11.79
CA LYS A 268 11.53 11.08 12.88
C LYS A 268 12.81 11.90 13.08
N GLN A 269 13.48 12.29 12.00
CA GLN A 269 14.67 13.15 12.07
C GLN A 269 14.34 14.57 12.56
N LYS A 270 13.26 15.18 12.08
CA LYS A 270 12.82 16.53 12.48
C LYS A 270 12.53 16.61 13.98
N GLN A 271 11.84 15.62 14.54
CA GLN A 271 11.57 15.57 15.99
C GLN A 271 12.85 15.55 16.84
N PHE A 272 13.91 14.88 16.38
CA PHE A 272 15.19 14.86 17.09
C PHE A 272 15.92 16.20 17.04
N SER A 273 15.71 17.00 15.99
CA SER A 273 16.31 18.33 15.86
C SER A 273 15.59 19.40 16.69
N GLU A 274 14.28 19.25 16.93
CA GLU A 274 13.45 20.26 17.62
C GLU A 274 13.22 19.98 19.12
N GLY A 275 13.44 18.74 19.60
CA GLY A 275 13.28 18.37 21.02
C GLY A 275 14.58 18.43 21.83
N ALA A 276 14.58 19.20 22.93
CA ALA A 276 15.62 19.15 23.95
C ALA A 276 15.70 17.75 24.59
N GLY A 277 16.57 16.91 24.05
CA GLY A 277 16.74 15.52 24.46
C GLY A 277 17.45 14.72 23.38
N ASN A 278 18.78 14.83 23.37
CA ASN A 278 19.70 13.99 22.62
C ASN A 278 19.16 12.55 22.44
N PRO A 279 18.88 12.05 21.21
CA PRO A 279 18.55 10.65 21.06
C PRO A 279 19.78 9.81 21.37
N ARG A 280 19.62 8.80 22.22
CA ARG A 280 20.48 7.59 22.23
C ARG A 280 20.37 6.77 20.92
N ARG A 281 20.32 7.46 19.78
CA ARG A 281 20.85 7.04 18.49
C ARG A 281 21.63 8.23 17.94
N VAL A 282 22.95 8.08 17.94
CA VAL A 282 23.96 8.97 17.33
C VAL A 282 24.30 10.26 18.09
N SER A 283 23.62 10.64 19.18
CA SER A 283 24.01 11.88 19.89
C SER A 283 25.17 11.78 20.91
N ASN A 284 26.07 10.84 20.68
CA ASN A 284 27.47 10.93 21.10
C ASN A 284 28.41 10.27 20.06
N ILE A 285 27.99 10.15 18.79
CA ILE A 285 28.95 9.97 17.69
C ILE A 285 29.34 11.38 17.23
N ILE A 286 29.84 12.18 18.16
CA ILE A 286 31.04 12.93 17.82
C ILE A 286 32.06 11.79 17.68
N PRO A 287 32.59 11.48 16.47
CA PRO A 287 33.82 10.71 16.47
C PRO A 287 34.74 11.55 17.34
N ASP A 288 35.16 11.00 18.48
CA ASP A 288 36.35 11.49 19.10
C ASP A 288 37.38 11.41 17.97
N LEU A 289 37.66 12.55 17.32
CA LEU A 289 38.53 12.70 16.14
C LEU A 289 39.98 12.53 16.61
N HIS A 290 40.20 11.51 17.43
CA HIS A 290 41.46 11.02 17.94
C HIS A 290 41.80 9.67 17.34
N ASP A 291 40.80 8.90 16.86
CA ASP A 291 41.09 7.65 16.17
C ASP A 291 41.48 7.92 14.71
N THR A 292 42.75 7.66 14.36
CA THR A 292 43.22 7.78 12.97
C THR A 292 42.56 6.73 12.08
N HIS A 293 42.50 6.98 10.77
CA HIS A 293 41.99 6.00 9.79
C HIS A 293 42.62 4.61 9.97
N ASP A 294 43.93 4.55 10.21
CA ASP A 294 44.66 3.30 10.45
C ASP A 294 44.22 2.59 11.74
N GLN A 295 43.84 3.34 12.78
CA GLN A 295 43.32 2.78 14.03
C GLN A 295 41.91 2.20 13.84
N LEU A 296 41.05 2.86 13.06
CA LEU A 296 39.73 2.32 12.71
C LEU A 296 39.86 1.03 11.89
N LEU A 297 40.79 0.98 10.93
CA LEU A 297 41.09 -0.22 10.16
C LEU A 297 41.59 -1.36 11.04
N GLY A 298 42.56 -1.07 11.92
CA GLY A 298 43.07 -2.06 12.87
C GLY A 298 41.99 -2.61 13.80
N LEU A 299 41.09 -1.74 14.28
CA LEU A 299 39.95 -2.16 15.10
C LEU A 299 38.94 -2.99 14.30
N ALA A 300 38.58 -2.56 13.09
CA ALA A 300 37.66 -3.32 12.23
C ALA A 300 38.20 -4.72 11.92
N ALA A 301 39.51 -4.85 11.68
CA ALA A 301 40.17 -6.12 11.44
C ALA A 301 40.10 -7.10 12.63
N SER A 302 39.89 -6.62 13.85
CA SER A 302 39.69 -7.48 15.02
C SER A 302 38.32 -8.19 15.04
N TYR A 303 37.36 -7.72 14.23
CA TYR A 303 36.01 -8.25 14.15
C TYR A 303 35.81 -9.12 12.91
N GLN A 304 36.12 -10.40 13.03
CA GLN A 304 35.92 -11.41 11.98
C GLN A 304 34.46 -11.85 11.90
N ALA A 305 34.09 -12.51 10.80
CA ALA A 305 32.78 -13.12 10.63
C ALA A 305 32.43 -14.06 11.81
N SER A 306 31.18 -13.98 12.30
CA SER A 306 30.77 -14.68 13.53
C SER A 306 30.56 -16.18 13.36
N GLY A 307 30.45 -16.64 12.11
CA GLY A 307 29.83 -17.92 11.77
C GLY A 307 28.33 -17.94 12.07
N GLY A 308 27.67 -18.94 11.50
CA GLY A 308 26.25 -19.23 11.64
C GLY A 308 25.93 -19.88 12.98
N ARG A 309 24.91 -19.35 13.67
CA ARG A 309 24.45 -19.87 14.96
C ARG A 309 22.93 -19.87 15.09
N PRO A 310 22.34 -20.82 15.84
CA PRO A 310 20.91 -20.84 16.10
C PRO A 310 20.48 -19.70 17.02
N VAL A 311 19.27 -19.18 16.82
CA VAL A 311 18.69 -18.10 17.63
C VAL A 311 17.19 -18.33 17.87
N ARG A 312 16.60 -17.55 18.78
CA ARG A 312 15.14 -17.51 18.96
C ARG A 312 14.51 -16.67 17.86
N ARG A 313 13.28 -17.03 17.45
CA ARG A 313 12.47 -16.27 16.47
C ARG A 313 12.38 -14.77 16.75
N SER A 314 12.19 -14.41 18.02
CA SER A 314 12.01 -13.00 18.44
C SER A 314 13.27 -12.13 18.31
N LEU A 315 14.45 -12.72 18.09
CA LEU A 315 15.70 -11.96 18.05
C LEU A 315 15.73 -10.94 16.91
N SER A 316 15.25 -11.31 15.71
CA SER A 316 15.24 -10.41 14.56
C SER A 316 14.33 -9.19 14.81
N ALA A 317 13.14 -9.41 15.37
CA ALA A 317 12.21 -8.34 15.77
C ALA A 317 12.78 -7.42 16.86
N ALA A 318 13.48 -7.97 17.86
CA ALA A 318 14.10 -7.18 18.93
C ALA A 318 15.33 -6.37 18.46
N ARG A 319 15.97 -6.81 17.36
CA ARG A 319 17.16 -6.19 16.76
C ARG A 319 16.85 -5.23 15.61
N ARG A 320 15.60 -5.17 15.15
CA ARG A 320 15.18 -4.29 14.05
C ARG A 320 15.46 -2.81 14.36
N VAL A 321 15.73 -1.99 13.33
CA VAL A 321 16.03 -0.56 13.52
C VAL A 321 14.82 0.13 14.15
N ARG A 322 13.62 -0.17 13.67
CA ARG A 322 12.35 0.45 14.10
C ARG A 322 11.54 -0.49 15.00
N SER A 323 12.21 -1.12 15.97
CA SER A 323 11.60 -2.10 16.87
C SER A 323 10.57 -1.47 17.81
N SER A 324 9.36 -2.03 17.84
CA SER A 324 8.28 -1.62 18.76
C SER A 324 8.66 -1.79 20.24
N PHE A 325 9.60 -2.67 20.58
CA PHE A 325 10.11 -2.85 21.95
C PHE A 325 10.86 -1.63 22.52
N ARG A 326 11.16 -0.62 21.69
CA ARG A 326 11.96 0.56 22.06
C ARG A 326 11.19 1.88 21.99
N GLU A 327 9.95 1.87 21.50
CA GLU A 327 9.11 3.05 21.39
C GLU A 327 8.17 3.08 22.61
N GLY A 328 8.17 4.20 23.37
CA GLY A 328 7.33 4.39 24.56
C GLY A 328 5.88 4.74 24.21
N ASP A 329 5.14 5.37 25.13
CA ASP A 329 3.69 5.62 24.99
C ASP A 329 3.28 6.66 23.92
N ARG A 330 4.25 7.27 23.22
CA ARG A 330 3.98 8.25 22.15
C ARG A 330 3.53 7.53 20.87
N PRO A 331 2.42 7.95 20.22
CA PRO A 331 2.02 7.42 18.93
C PRO A 331 3.13 7.55 17.88
N LYS A 332 3.39 6.46 17.15
CA LYS A 332 4.33 6.47 16.04
C LYS A 332 3.75 7.29 14.88
N PHE A 333 4.59 8.12 14.25
CA PHE A 333 4.17 8.84 13.05
C PHE A 333 3.92 7.87 11.89
N VAL A 334 2.73 7.94 11.29
CA VAL A 334 2.33 7.10 10.14
C VAL A 334 2.10 7.98 8.93
N SER A 335 2.72 7.65 7.80
CA SER A 335 2.49 8.36 6.53
C SER A 335 2.13 7.44 5.39
N ALA A 336 1.03 7.69 4.70
CA ALA A 336 0.57 6.90 3.57
C ALA A 336 0.49 7.71 2.28
N PHE A 337 0.87 7.10 1.15
CA PHE A 337 0.72 7.67 -0.18
C PHE A 337 -0.30 6.84 -0.96
N CYS A 338 -1.52 7.37 -1.04
CA CYS A 338 -2.70 6.71 -1.56
C CYS A 338 -2.81 6.89 -3.07
N GLN A 339 -3.52 5.97 -3.72
CA GLN A 339 -3.94 6.12 -5.11
C GLN A 339 -5.21 6.93 -5.25
N THR A 340 -5.36 7.54 -6.42
CA THR A 340 -6.63 8.13 -6.91
C THR A 340 -7.00 7.43 -8.23
N ASN A 341 -7.26 8.19 -9.29
CA ASN A 341 -7.52 7.73 -10.65
C ASN A 341 -6.22 7.62 -11.45
N CYS A 342 -5.43 6.58 -11.20
CA CYS A 342 -4.13 6.37 -11.84
C CYS A 342 -4.18 5.56 -13.13
N GLY A 343 -5.34 5.08 -13.61
CA GLY A 343 -5.46 4.05 -14.64
C GLY A 343 -4.63 4.25 -15.91
N ASP A 344 -4.40 5.49 -16.33
CA ASP A 344 -3.59 5.85 -17.49
C ASP A 344 -2.33 6.66 -17.13
N VAL A 345 -1.86 6.63 -15.88
CA VAL A 345 -0.78 7.49 -15.37
C VAL A 345 0.46 6.67 -14.97
N SER A 346 1.49 6.72 -15.79
CA SER A 346 2.76 6.04 -15.58
C SER A 346 3.77 6.91 -14.79
N PRO A 347 4.59 6.34 -13.89
CA PRO A 347 5.73 7.03 -13.26
C PRO A 347 6.95 7.18 -14.21
N ASN A 348 6.91 6.57 -15.39
CA ASN A 348 8.01 6.52 -16.34
C ASN A 348 8.05 7.79 -17.21
N VAL A 349 8.36 8.92 -16.56
CA VAL A 349 8.14 10.28 -17.08
C VAL A 349 9.06 10.71 -18.23
N LEU A 350 10.10 9.95 -18.58
CA LEU A 350 10.95 10.30 -19.73
C LEU A 350 10.30 9.97 -21.08
N GLY A 351 9.16 9.27 -21.07
CA GLY A 351 8.44 8.85 -22.26
C GLY A 351 8.75 7.39 -22.65
N THR A 352 8.26 7.00 -23.82
CA THR A 352 8.23 5.60 -24.27
C THR A 352 9.09 5.40 -25.51
N PHE A 353 10.02 4.45 -25.46
CA PHE A 353 11.03 4.24 -26.49
C PHE A 353 11.19 2.75 -26.84
N CYS A 354 11.60 2.53 -28.08
CA CYS A 354 12.02 1.24 -28.59
C CYS A 354 13.39 0.87 -28.04
N ILE A 355 13.50 -0.29 -27.39
CA ILE A 355 14.75 -0.73 -26.75
C ILE A 355 15.85 -1.11 -27.75
N ASP A 356 15.49 -1.45 -28.98
CA ASP A 356 16.39 -1.86 -30.05
C ASP A 356 17.00 -0.68 -30.82
N THR A 357 16.21 0.36 -31.07
CA THR A 357 16.58 1.50 -31.91
C THR A 357 16.76 2.80 -31.14
N GLY A 358 16.20 2.91 -29.93
CA GLY A 358 16.17 4.14 -29.14
C GLY A 358 15.17 5.18 -29.62
N LEU A 359 14.41 4.91 -30.70
CA LEU A 359 13.39 5.81 -31.24
C LEU A 359 12.13 5.82 -30.36
N PRO A 360 11.32 6.89 -30.40
CA PRO A 360 10.01 6.91 -29.75
C PRO A 360 9.11 5.77 -30.27
N CYS A 361 8.30 5.19 -29.39
CA CYS A 361 7.31 4.20 -29.79
C CYS A 361 6.21 4.82 -30.67
N ASP A 362 5.50 3.97 -31.43
CA ASP A 362 4.26 4.35 -32.08
C ASP A 362 3.23 4.88 -31.06
N PHE A 363 2.66 6.05 -31.36
CA PHE A 363 1.77 6.79 -30.46
C PHE A 363 0.44 6.06 -30.20
N ASN A 364 -0.13 5.45 -31.23
CA ASN A 364 -1.48 4.88 -31.16
C ASN A 364 -1.52 3.48 -30.58
N HIS A 365 -0.51 2.65 -30.86
CA HIS A 365 -0.48 1.23 -30.54
C HIS A 365 0.64 0.84 -29.57
N SER A 366 1.52 1.79 -29.22
CA SER A 366 2.68 1.54 -28.35
C SER A 366 3.55 0.38 -28.85
N THR A 367 3.92 0.45 -30.13
CA THR A 367 4.71 -0.58 -30.79
C THR A 367 6.00 -0.02 -31.40
N CYS A 368 6.94 -0.92 -31.66
CA CYS A 368 8.19 -0.69 -32.37
C CYS A 368 8.25 -1.70 -33.50
N ASN A 369 8.28 -1.23 -34.76
CA ASN A 369 8.16 -2.11 -35.93
C ASN A 369 6.94 -3.06 -35.85
N GLY A 370 5.83 -2.55 -35.31
CA GLY A 370 4.59 -3.29 -35.13
C GLY A 370 4.58 -4.30 -33.98
N LYS A 371 5.60 -4.35 -33.13
CA LYS A 371 5.70 -5.22 -31.94
C LYS A 371 5.64 -4.41 -30.64
N ASN A 372 4.84 -4.85 -29.67
CA ASN A 372 4.73 -4.18 -28.37
C ASN A 372 5.90 -4.52 -27.43
N GLU A 373 6.53 -5.70 -27.58
CA GLU A 373 7.52 -6.22 -26.62
C GLU A 373 8.81 -5.40 -26.57
N LEU A 374 9.00 -4.48 -27.51
CA LEU A 374 10.16 -3.59 -27.58
C LEU A 374 9.87 -2.17 -27.10
N CYS A 375 8.60 -1.80 -26.87
CA CYS A 375 8.22 -0.46 -26.45
C CYS A 375 8.14 -0.35 -24.92
N TYR A 376 9.04 0.43 -24.31
CA TYR A 376 9.10 0.61 -22.87
C TYR A 376 9.08 2.08 -22.46
N GLY A 377 8.33 2.38 -21.40
CA GLY A 377 8.44 3.61 -20.63
C GLY A 377 9.77 3.67 -19.90
N ARG A 378 10.37 4.86 -19.81
CA ARG A 378 11.62 5.10 -19.07
C ARG A 378 11.40 6.00 -17.86
N GLY A 379 11.75 5.49 -16.69
CA GLY A 379 11.82 6.27 -15.45
C GLY A 379 12.94 7.31 -15.47
N PRO A 380 12.89 8.30 -14.57
CA PRO A 380 13.87 9.39 -14.53
C PRO A 380 15.29 8.95 -14.14
N GLY A 381 15.45 7.74 -13.56
CA GLY A 381 16.75 7.14 -13.24
C GLY A 381 17.23 6.12 -14.28
N TYR A 382 16.56 5.98 -15.43
CA TYR A 382 16.87 4.97 -16.44
C TYR A 382 18.38 4.94 -16.79
N PRO A 383 19.01 3.75 -16.85
CA PRO A 383 18.39 2.42 -16.78
C PRO A 383 18.22 1.86 -15.34
N ASP A 384 18.51 2.61 -14.28
CA ASP A 384 18.36 2.16 -12.90
C ASP A 384 16.91 2.36 -12.41
N GLU A 385 16.17 1.26 -12.27
CA GLU A 385 14.79 1.25 -11.76
C GLU A 385 14.70 1.61 -10.27
N PHE A 386 15.72 1.29 -9.47
CA PHE A 386 15.74 1.68 -8.06
C PHE A 386 15.94 3.18 -7.93
N GLU A 387 16.80 3.77 -8.77
CA GLU A 387 16.97 5.22 -8.82
C GLU A 387 15.71 5.92 -9.36
N SER A 388 15.07 5.34 -10.38
CA SER A 388 13.78 5.84 -10.88
C SER A 388 12.71 5.83 -9.77
N THR A 389 12.64 4.74 -9.01
CA THR A 389 11.75 4.59 -7.86
C THR A 389 12.07 5.62 -6.77
N ARG A 390 13.35 5.84 -6.47
CA ARG A 390 13.80 6.84 -5.50
C ARG A 390 13.38 8.25 -5.92
N LEU A 391 13.62 8.62 -7.18
CA LEU A 391 13.34 9.96 -7.70
C LEU A 391 11.84 10.27 -7.75
N ILE A 392 11.01 9.33 -8.21
CA ILE A 392 9.55 9.52 -8.22
C ILE A 392 8.98 9.53 -6.81
N GLY A 393 9.50 8.67 -5.91
CA GLY A 393 9.14 8.70 -4.50
C GLY A 393 9.53 10.00 -3.80
N ASP A 394 10.73 10.52 -4.06
CA ASP A 394 11.25 11.78 -3.51
C ASP A 394 10.43 12.99 -3.99
N ARG A 395 10.01 13.02 -5.28
CA ARG A 395 9.11 14.05 -5.81
C ARG A 395 7.77 14.09 -5.05
N GLN A 396 7.15 12.92 -4.84
CA GLN A 396 5.92 12.82 -4.06
C GLN A 396 6.14 13.22 -2.59
N PHE A 397 7.20 12.71 -1.96
CA PHE A 397 7.57 13.03 -0.58
C PHE A 397 7.78 14.53 -0.35
N ARG A 398 8.56 15.21 -1.19
CA ARG A 398 8.85 16.64 -1.02
C ARG A 398 7.59 17.50 -1.13
N LYS A 399 6.71 17.17 -2.08
CA LYS A 399 5.41 17.85 -2.18
C LYS A 399 4.56 17.60 -0.94
N ALA A 400 4.53 16.38 -0.41
CA ALA A 400 3.83 16.09 0.82
C ALA A 400 4.40 16.87 2.02
N VAL A 401 5.72 17.02 2.15
CA VAL A 401 6.34 17.86 3.20
C VAL A 401 5.93 19.32 3.05
N GLU A 402 5.99 19.88 1.84
CA GLU A 402 5.56 21.26 1.55
C GLU A 402 4.10 21.48 1.97
N LEU A 403 3.20 20.56 1.57
CA LEU A 403 1.79 20.62 1.93
C LEU A 403 1.55 20.43 3.43
N PHE A 404 2.33 19.57 4.08
CA PHE A 404 2.21 19.27 5.51
C PHE A 404 2.63 20.46 6.38
N ASP A 405 3.72 21.14 6.02
CA ASP A 405 4.22 22.30 6.74
C ASP A 405 3.35 23.55 6.49
N SER A 406 2.68 23.65 5.33
CA SER A 406 1.79 24.78 4.97
C SER A 406 0.29 24.56 5.20
N ALA A 407 -0.12 23.38 5.68
CA ALA A 407 -1.54 23.06 5.91
C ALA A 407 -2.14 23.94 7.02
N THR A 408 -3.17 24.72 6.67
CA THR A 408 -3.88 25.64 7.58
C THR A 408 -5.39 25.40 7.63
N GLU A 409 -5.95 24.77 6.62
CA GLU A 409 -7.38 24.47 6.57
C GLU A 409 -7.71 23.28 7.47
N GLN A 410 -8.48 23.52 8.52
CA GLN A 410 -8.96 22.50 9.44
C GLN A 410 -10.23 21.83 8.91
N LEU A 411 -10.26 20.49 8.90
CA LEU A 411 -11.47 19.76 8.61
C LEU A 411 -12.50 19.93 9.73
N LYS A 412 -13.76 20.21 9.38
CA LYS A 412 -14.86 20.46 10.33
C LYS A 412 -16.17 19.88 9.82
N GLY A 413 -17.01 19.41 10.73
CA GLY A 413 -18.35 18.88 10.45
C GLY A 413 -18.51 17.46 10.96
N ARG A 414 -19.59 16.80 10.54
CA ARG A 414 -19.89 15.44 10.95
C ARG A 414 -19.16 14.39 10.13
N ILE A 415 -19.11 13.18 10.67
CA ILE A 415 -18.70 11.97 9.98
C ILE A 415 -19.95 11.26 9.46
N ASP A 416 -19.91 10.83 8.20
CA ASP A 416 -20.98 10.01 7.63
C ASP A 416 -20.44 9.11 6.52
N TYR A 417 -21.19 8.09 6.13
CA TYR A 417 -20.77 7.14 5.10
C TYR A 417 -21.96 6.43 4.47
N ARG A 418 -21.83 6.01 3.20
CA ARG A 418 -22.75 5.06 2.56
C ARG A 418 -21.95 3.99 1.83
N HIS A 419 -22.49 2.79 1.81
CA HIS A 419 -21.93 1.63 1.12
C HIS A 419 -23.05 0.82 0.49
N THR A 420 -22.75 0.15 -0.62
CA THR A 420 -23.64 -0.83 -1.24
C THR A 420 -22.83 -1.76 -2.13
N TYR A 421 -23.27 -3.01 -2.24
CA TYR A 421 -22.83 -3.94 -3.24
C TYR A 421 -23.75 -3.89 -4.46
N LEU A 422 -23.17 -3.95 -5.65
CA LEU A 422 -23.90 -3.85 -6.91
C LEU A 422 -23.47 -4.96 -7.85
N ASP A 423 -24.43 -5.59 -8.53
CA ASP A 423 -24.14 -6.56 -9.58
C ASP A 423 -23.88 -5.85 -10.90
N PHE A 424 -22.61 -5.61 -11.20
CA PHE A 424 -22.15 -4.86 -12.37
C PHE A 424 -22.34 -5.61 -13.69
N SER A 425 -22.76 -6.88 -13.69
CA SER A 425 -23.04 -7.59 -14.96
C SER A 425 -24.32 -7.12 -15.65
N GLN A 426 -25.14 -6.28 -15.00
CA GLN A 426 -26.48 -5.98 -15.51
C GLN A 426 -27.12 -4.67 -15.03
N ILE A 427 -26.33 -3.67 -14.64
CA ILE A 427 -26.85 -2.38 -14.18
C ILE A 427 -27.48 -1.63 -15.36
N GLU A 428 -28.73 -1.22 -15.20
CA GLU A 428 -29.37 -0.27 -16.11
C GLU A 428 -28.89 1.15 -15.79
N VAL A 429 -28.43 1.86 -16.83
CA VAL A 429 -27.85 3.19 -16.72
C VAL A 429 -28.58 4.15 -17.64
N THR A 430 -29.01 5.28 -17.09
CA THR A 430 -29.62 6.35 -17.91
C THR A 430 -28.54 7.29 -18.43
N VAL A 431 -28.39 7.39 -19.75
CA VAL A 431 -27.38 8.24 -20.41
C VAL A 431 -28.04 9.22 -21.39
N PRO A 432 -27.43 10.37 -21.69
CA PRO A 432 -27.92 11.27 -22.73
C PRO A 432 -27.99 10.58 -24.09
N SER A 433 -29.04 10.84 -24.87
CA SER A 433 -29.20 10.34 -26.23
C SER A 433 -28.69 11.37 -27.25
N SER A 434 -28.16 10.88 -28.38
CA SER A 434 -27.62 11.70 -29.48
C SER A 434 -28.67 12.58 -30.18
N GLY A 435 -29.96 12.26 -30.05
CA GLY A 435 -31.08 13.04 -30.60
C GLY A 435 -31.68 14.09 -29.65
N GLY A 436 -31.08 14.28 -28.47
CA GLY A 436 -31.69 15.03 -27.37
C GLY A 436 -32.63 14.15 -26.53
N GLY A 437 -32.53 14.24 -25.21
CA GLY A 437 -33.23 13.36 -24.26
C GLY A 437 -32.31 12.32 -23.61
N THR A 438 -32.88 11.29 -23.01
CA THR A 438 -32.16 10.21 -22.32
C THR A 438 -32.52 8.84 -22.89
N GLN A 439 -31.57 7.91 -22.87
CA GLN A 439 -31.78 6.50 -23.19
C GLN A 439 -31.28 5.62 -22.03
N VAL A 440 -31.89 4.45 -21.88
CA VAL A 440 -31.44 3.44 -20.92
C VAL A 440 -30.52 2.46 -21.65
N VAL A 441 -29.30 2.35 -21.16
CA VAL A 441 -28.30 1.37 -21.59
C VAL A 441 -28.00 0.41 -20.44
N LYS A 442 -27.21 -0.64 -20.68
CA LYS A 442 -26.89 -1.64 -19.66
C LYS A 442 -25.39 -1.88 -19.60
N THR A 443 -24.87 -2.20 -18.41
CA THR A 443 -23.54 -2.81 -18.29
C THR A 443 -23.56 -4.27 -18.73
N CYS A 444 -22.39 -4.82 -18.99
CA CYS A 444 -22.23 -6.18 -19.52
C CYS A 444 -21.63 -7.13 -18.47
N PRO A 445 -21.87 -8.45 -18.58
CA PRO A 445 -21.01 -9.45 -17.94
C PRO A 445 -19.53 -9.20 -18.28
N ALA A 446 -18.64 -9.44 -17.31
CA ALA A 446 -17.23 -9.06 -17.41
C ALA A 446 -16.51 -9.70 -18.62
N ALA A 447 -15.82 -8.92 -19.44
CA ALA A 447 -14.97 -9.44 -20.51
C ALA A 447 -13.70 -8.60 -20.72
N MET A 448 -12.62 -9.29 -21.09
CA MET A 448 -11.33 -8.67 -21.42
C MET A 448 -11.12 -8.69 -22.94
N GLY A 449 -10.68 -7.56 -23.49
CA GLY A 449 -10.42 -7.39 -24.92
C GLY A 449 -9.06 -7.93 -25.35
N PHE A 450 -8.79 -7.96 -26.65
CA PHE A 450 -7.48 -8.40 -27.18
C PHE A 450 -6.32 -7.54 -26.67
N ALA A 451 -6.49 -6.21 -26.62
CA ALA A 451 -5.45 -5.30 -26.14
C ALA A 451 -5.09 -5.47 -24.66
N PHE A 452 -5.86 -6.23 -23.86
CA PHE A 452 -5.43 -6.64 -22.52
C PHE A 452 -4.12 -7.44 -22.59
N ALA A 453 -3.99 -8.37 -23.53
CA ALA A 453 -2.79 -9.19 -23.68
C ALA A 453 -1.58 -8.41 -24.23
N ALA A 454 -1.80 -7.20 -24.77
CA ALA A 454 -0.73 -6.33 -25.23
C ALA A 454 0.06 -5.66 -24.09
N GLY A 455 -0.47 -5.67 -22.86
CA GLY A 455 0.12 -4.93 -21.74
C GLY A 455 0.21 -3.42 -22.01
N THR A 456 1.09 -2.74 -21.27
CA THR A 456 1.33 -1.31 -21.41
C THR A 456 2.80 -1.02 -21.66
N THR A 457 3.16 0.26 -21.85
CA THR A 457 4.57 0.64 -21.92
C THR A 457 5.31 0.48 -20.59
N ASP A 458 4.61 0.37 -19.46
CA ASP A 458 5.22 0.09 -18.14
C ASP A 458 5.61 -1.38 -17.99
N GLY A 459 4.99 -2.25 -18.79
CA GLY A 459 5.18 -3.69 -18.77
C GLY A 459 4.48 -4.29 -20.00
N PRO A 460 5.17 -4.33 -21.16
CA PRO A 460 4.54 -4.79 -22.38
C PRO A 460 4.19 -6.26 -22.26
N GLY A 461 3.11 -6.64 -22.94
CA GLY A 461 2.67 -8.02 -23.06
C GLY A 461 3.61 -8.86 -23.92
N ALA A 462 3.08 -9.94 -24.46
CA ALA A 462 3.82 -10.84 -25.34
C ALA A 462 2.98 -11.17 -26.58
N PHE A 463 3.63 -11.78 -27.58
CA PHE A 463 3.00 -12.21 -28.84
C PHE A 463 2.57 -11.03 -29.72
N ASP A 464 1.81 -11.32 -30.78
CA ASP A 464 1.38 -10.35 -31.79
C ASP A 464 0.25 -9.40 -31.34
N PHE A 465 -0.05 -9.34 -30.03
CA PHE A 465 -1.05 -8.43 -29.47
C PHE A 465 -0.58 -6.98 -29.49
N LYS A 466 -1.49 -6.05 -29.80
CA LYS A 466 -1.21 -4.61 -29.83
C LYS A 466 -2.30 -3.84 -29.09
N GLN A 467 -1.93 -2.70 -28.52
CA GLN A 467 -2.94 -1.80 -27.98
C GLN A 467 -3.71 -1.14 -29.12
N GLY A 468 -4.99 -0.88 -28.92
CA GLY A 468 -5.86 -0.30 -29.94
C GLY A 468 -6.46 -1.33 -30.91
N ASP A 469 -6.32 -2.63 -30.63
CA ASP A 469 -6.89 -3.69 -31.46
C ASP A 469 -8.40 -3.83 -31.19
N ASP A 470 -9.21 -3.33 -32.13
CA ASP A 470 -10.66 -3.42 -32.14
C ASP A 470 -11.21 -4.55 -33.05
N GLN A 471 -10.34 -5.22 -33.82
CA GLN A 471 -10.72 -6.29 -34.73
C GLN A 471 -10.44 -7.67 -34.13
N GLY A 472 -9.29 -7.88 -33.48
CA GLY A 472 -8.86 -9.17 -32.95
C GLY A 472 -8.45 -10.19 -34.01
N ASN A 473 -7.25 -10.76 -33.89
CA ASN A 473 -6.70 -11.77 -34.81
C ASN A 473 -7.46 -13.12 -34.78
N LEU A 474 -7.69 -13.70 -35.97
CA LEU A 474 -8.33 -15.00 -36.19
C LEU A 474 -7.72 -16.16 -35.38
N PHE A 475 -6.38 -16.21 -35.25
CA PHE A 475 -5.71 -17.26 -34.48
C PHE A 475 -6.15 -17.27 -33.01
N TRP A 476 -6.12 -16.10 -32.36
CA TRP A 476 -6.50 -15.97 -30.96
C TRP A 476 -8.00 -16.10 -30.72
N ARG A 477 -8.85 -15.82 -31.72
CA ARG A 477 -10.28 -16.15 -31.67
C ARG A 477 -10.49 -17.67 -31.56
N LEU A 478 -9.73 -18.48 -32.32
CA LEU A 478 -9.79 -19.95 -32.23
C LEU A 478 -9.33 -20.45 -30.84
N VAL A 479 -8.24 -19.88 -30.29
CA VAL A 479 -7.75 -20.24 -28.95
C VAL A 479 -8.76 -19.86 -27.86
N ARG A 480 -9.37 -18.67 -27.94
CA ARG A 480 -10.47 -18.25 -27.07
C ARG A 480 -11.65 -19.21 -27.16
N ASP A 481 -12.08 -19.56 -28.37
CA ASP A 481 -13.27 -20.40 -28.59
C ASP A 481 -13.10 -21.82 -28.03
N PHE A 482 -11.86 -22.31 -27.94
CA PHE A 482 -11.54 -23.54 -27.22
C PHE A 482 -11.80 -23.43 -25.70
N LEU A 483 -11.56 -22.26 -25.10
CA LEU A 483 -11.83 -22.01 -23.67
C LEU A 483 -13.32 -21.73 -23.44
N LYS A 484 -13.86 -20.72 -24.14
CA LYS A 484 -15.26 -20.28 -24.07
C LYS A 484 -15.56 -19.33 -25.24
N THR A 485 -16.43 -19.75 -26.16
CA THR A 485 -16.97 -18.86 -27.19
C THR A 485 -17.95 -17.85 -26.59
N PRO A 486 -17.74 -16.53 -26.77
CA PRO A 486 -18.69 -15.51 -26.33
C PRO A 486 -20.01 -15.60 -27.11
N GLY A 487 -21.14 -15.41 -26.43
CA GLY A 487 -22.45 -15.30 -27.07
C GLY A 487 -22.64 -13.98 -27.82
N GLN A 488 -23.59 -13.92 -28.76
CA GLN A 488 -23.84 -12.70 -29.56
C GLN A 488 -24.25 -11.51 -28.70
N GLU A 489 -25.10 -11.71 -27.69
CA GLU A 489 -25.51 -10.66 -26.74
C GLU A 489 -24.30 -10.05 -26.01
N GLN A 490 -23.36 -10.89 -25.61
CA GLN A 490 -22.14 -10.47 -24.92
C GLN A 490 -21.21 -9.68 -25.87
N VAL A 491 -21.08 -10.12 -27.13
CA VAL A 491 -20.34 -9.40 -28.17
C VAL A 491 -20.96 -8.04 -28.45
N ASP A 492 -22.28 -7.97 -28.63
CA ASP A 492 -23.00 -6.73 -28.92
C ASP A 492 -22.93 -5.76 -27.73
N CYS A 493 -23.05 -6.25 -26.51
CA CYS A 493 -22.95 -5.43 -25.30
C CYS A 493 -21.54 -4.83 -25.14
N GLN A 494 -20.49 -5.63 -25.39
CA GLN A 494 -19.11 -5.21 -25.20
C GLN A 494 -18.55 -4.37 -26.37
N HIS A 495 -19.25 -4.30 -27.50
CA HIS A 495 -18.82 -3.57 -28.70
C HIS A 495 -18.33 -2.15 -28.38
N PRO A 496 -17.20 -1.68 -28.96
CA PRO A 496 -16.39 -2.31 -30.02
C PRO A 496 -15.31 -3.29 -29.52
N LYS A 497 -15.29 -3.65 -28.23
CA LYS A 497 -14.25 -4.53 -27.69
C LYS A 497 -14.28 -5.91 -28.35
N PRO A 498 -13.21 -6.35 -29.03
CA PRO A 498 -13.09 -7.73 -29.45
C PRO A 498 -12.76 -8.58 -28.21
N ILE A 499 -13.69 -9.43 -27.78
CA ILE A 499 -13.52 -10.23 -26.56
C ILE A 499 -12.43 -11.30 -26.77
N LEU A 500 -11.39 -11.25 -25.93
CA LEU A 500 -10.35 -12.27 -25.79
C LEU A 500 -10.69 -13.27 -24.69
N LEU A 501 -11.18 -12.80 -23.53
CA LEU A 501 -11.57 -13.66 -22.40
C LEU A 501 -12.97 -13.26 -21.92
N ASP A 502 -13.92 -14.19 -22.01
CA ASP A 502 -15.31 -13.98 -21.58
C ASP A 502 -15.49 -14.30 -20.08
N THR A 503 -14.74 -13.59 -19.24
CA THR A 503 -14.55 -13.92 -17.82
C THR A 503 -15.85 -13.94 -16.98
N GLY A 504 -16.87 -13.21 -17.41
CA GLY A 504 -18.19 -13.16 -16.79
C GLY A 504 -18.97 -14.45 -16.99
N GLU A 505 -18.73 -15.15 -18.10
CA GLU A 505 -19.38 -16.42 -18.46
C GLU A 505 -18.51 -17.65 -18.12
N MET A 506 -17.28 -17.43 -17.66
CA MET A 506 -16.35 -18.49 -17.25
C MET A 506 -16.48 -18.79 -15.74
N LYS A 507 -17.05 -19.96 -15.42
CA LYS A 507 -17.38 -20.37 -14.04
C LYS A 507 -16.61 -21.60 -13.53
N LEU A 508 -15.79 -22.24 -14.36
CA LEU A 508 -14.97 -23.40 -13.98
C LEU A 508 -13.49 -23.00 -13.88
N PRO A 509 -12.74 -23.43 -12.85
CA PRO A 509 -13.19 -24.24 -11.70
C PRO A 509 -14.09 -23.49 -10.70
N TYR A 510 -14.06 -22.16 -10.73
CA TYR A 510 -14.94 -21.21 -10.03
C TYR A 510 -14.91 -19.87 -10.81
N PRO A 511 -15.69 -18.84 -10.44
CA PRO A 511 -15.77 -17.60 -11.22
C PRO A 511 -14.42 -16.96 -11.55
N TRP A 512 -14.25 -16.49 -12.78
CA TRP A 512 -13.00 -15.90 -13.27
C TRP A 512 -12.82 -14.43 -12.95
N ALA A 513 -13.90 -13.68 -12.81
CA ALA A 513 -13.92 -12.26 -12.47
C ALA A 513 -15.08 -11.95 -11.50
N PRO A 514 -15.00 -10.85 -10.73
CA PRO A 514 -16.14 -10.38 -9.94
C PRO A 514 -17.30 -9.93 -10.83
N SER A 515 -18.51 -10.09 -10.33
CA SER A 515 -19.71 -9.43 -10.86
C SER A 515 -20.31 -8.48 -9.84
N VAL A 516 -20.28 -8.86 -8.56
CA VAL A 516 -20.69 -8.03 -7.43
C VAL A 516 -19.54 -7.16 -6.96
N LEU A 517 -19.69 -5.84 -6.97
CA LEU A 517 -18.68 -4.87 -6.56
C LEU A 517 -19.18 -3.96 -5.43
N PRO A 518 -18.35 -3.67 -4.40
CA PRO A 518 -18.61 -2.63 -3.42
C PRO A 518 -18.34 -1.24 -4.02
N ILE A 519 -19.24 -0.30 -3.75
CA ILE A 519 -18.95 1.13 -3.85
C ILE A 519 -19.24 1.80 -2.50
N GLN A 520 -18.45 2.81 -2.16
CA GLN A 520 -18.54 3.45 -0.85
C GLN A 520 -18.14 4.93 -0.92
N ILE A 521 -18.89 5.76 -0.19
CA ILE A 521 -18.59 7.17 0.05
C ILE A 521 -18.34 7.35 1.54
N LEU A 522 -17.19 7.92 1.91
CA LEU A 522 -16.86 8.28 3.29
C LEU A 522 -16.79 9.80 3.40
N ARG A 523 -17.33 10.37 4.47
CA ARG A 523 -17.31 11.80 4.75
C ARG A 523 -16.63 12.06 6.08
N ILE A 524 -15.71 13.03 6.08
CA ILE A 524 -15.08 13.61 7.27
C ILE A 524 -15.19 15.13 7.15
N GLY A 525 -16.19 15.72 7.79
CA GLY A 525 -16.44 17.15 7.65
C GLY A 525 -16.78 17.53 6.21
N GLN A 526 -15.93 18.36 5.59
CA GLN A 526 -16.02 18.74 4.17
C GLN A 526 -15.14 17.91 3.23
N LEU A 527 -14.42 16.91 3.73
CA LEU A 527 -13.76 15.90 2.90
C LEU A 527 -14.75 14.77 2.57
N VAL A 528 -14.74 14.34 1.31
CA VAL A 528 -15.44 13.17 0.80
C VAL A 528 -14.46 12.26 0.05
N ILE A 529 -14.41 10.99 0.44
CA ILE A 529 -13.58 9.94 -0.17
C ILE A 529 -14.50 9.01 -0.95
N LEU A 530 -14.23 8.85 -2.25
CA LEU A 530 -14.93 7.94 -3.15
C LEU A 530 -14.11 6.65 -3.31
N SER A 531 -14.50 5.61 -2.59
CA SER A 531 -13.85 4.30 -2.63
C SER A 531 -14.32 3.51 -3.85
N VAL A 532 -13.46 3.34 -4.85
CA VAL A 532 -13.78 2.65 -6.11
C VAL A 532 -12.95 1.37 -6.28
N PRO A 533 -13.54 0.25 -6.72
CA PRO A 533 -12.86 -1.05 -6.80
C PRO A 533 -12.12 -1.29 -8.12
N GLY A 534 -11.50 -0.26 -8.70
CA GLY A 534 -10.79 -0.37 -9.98
C GLY A 534 -9.85 0.79 -10.25
N GLU A 535 -9.21 0.73 -11.42
CA GLU A 535 -8.25 1.71 -11.92
C GLU A 535 -8.94 2.69 -12.86
N PHE A 536 -9.41 3.81 -12.32
CA PHE A 536 -10.04 4.87 -13.12
C PHE A 536 -8.96 5.62 -13.91
N THR A 537 -9.20 5.85 -15.21
CA THR A 537 -8.39 6.79 -16.00
C THR A 537 -8.53 8.22 -15.49
N THR A 538 -7.65 9.11 -15.94
CA THR A 538 -7.64 10.52 -15.62
C THR A 538 -9.03 11.15 -15.82
N MET A 539 -9.62 11.04 -17.01
CA MET A 539 -10.91 11.66 -17.29
C MET A 539 -12.07 10.95 -16.60
N SER A 540 -11.99 9.63 -16.43
CA SER A 540 -12.99 8.88 -15.64
C SER A 540 -13.08 9.40 -14.20
N GLY A 541 -11.94 9.62 -13.56
CA GLY A 541 -11.88 10.16 -12.21
C GLY A 541 -12.41 11.59 -12.11
N ARG A 542 -12.07 12.44 -13.08
CA ARG A 542 -12.60 13.82 -13.18
C ARG A 542 -14.12 13.84 -13.26
N ARG A 543 -14.70 13.09 -14.21
CA ARG A 543 -16.17 13.00 -14.38
C ARG A 543 -16.88 12.51 -13.12
N LEU A 544 -16.31 11.51 -12.43
CA LEU A 544 -16.89 11.00 -11.18
C LEU A 544 -16.86 12.06 -10.07
N ARG A 545 -15.72 12.74 -9.87
CA ARG A 545 -15.61 13.80 -8.85
C ARG A 545 -16.57 14.94 -9.14
N ASP A 546 -16.63 15.43 -10.37
CA ASP A 546 -17.50 16.54 -10.77
C ASP A 546 -18.99 16.20 -10.57
N ALA A 547 -19.38 14.97 -10.94
CA ALA A 547 -20.75 14.50 -10.79
C ALA A 547 -21.18 14.41 -9.32
N VAL A 548 -20.33 13.88 -8.44
CA VAL A 548 -20.59 13.83 -7.00
C VAL A 548 -20.57 15.22 -6.39
N GLN A 549 -19.60 16.07 -6.76
CA GLN A 549 -19.52 17.46 -6.31
C GLN A 549 -20.82 18.20 -6.60
N THR A 550 -21.31 18.10 -7.84
CA THR A 550 -22.55 18.73 -8.28
C THR A 550 -23.71 18.30 -7.38
N VAL A 551 -23.89 17.00 -7.12
CA VAL A 551 -24.97 16.52 -6.22
C VAL A 551 -24.82 17.09 -4.82
N LEU A 552 -23.62 17.04 -4.25
CA LEU A 552 -23.36 17.49 -2.88
C LEU A 552 -23.54 19.01 -2.69
N THR A 553 -23.20 19.82 -3.70
CA THR A 553 -23.33 21.28 -3.61
C THR A 553 -24.69 21.83 -4.06
N SER A 554 -25.43 21.09 -4.90
CA SER A 554 -26.75 21.52 -5.38
C SER A 554 -27.92 21.04 -4.51
N GLY A 555 -27.72 20.00 -3.69
CA GLY A 555 -28.76 19.52 -2.77
C GLY A 555 -28.96 20.50 -1.62
N GLY A 556 -30.06 21.25 -1.64
CA GLY A 556 -30.40 22.43 -0.82
C GLY A 556 -30.42 22.30 0.72
N SER A 557 -29.72 21.32 1.30
CA SER A 557 -29.45 21.22 2.74
C SER A 557 -28.50 22.30 3.26
N GLY A 558 -27.71 22.95 2.38
CA GLY A 558 -26.71 23.97 2.76
C GLY A 558 -25.52 23.42 3.55
N GLU A 559 -25.43 22.10 3.73
CA GLU A 559 -24.44 21.46 4.61
C GLU A 559 -23.04 21.40 3.98
N PHE A 560 -22.97 21.25 2.66
CA PHE A 560 -21.74 21.41 1.89
C PHE A 560 -21.77 22.76 1.16
N GLY A 561 -20.88 23.67 1.58
CA GLY A 561 -20.61 24.91 0.86
C GLY A 561 -19.75 24.67 -0.38
N SER A 562 -19.24 25.76 -0.98
CA SER A 562 -18.26 25.69 -2.07
C SER A 562 -16.93 25.04 -1.67
N ASN A 563 -16.64 24.99 -0.37
CA ASN A 563 -15.42 24.45 0.20
C ASN A 563 -15.51 22.95 0.49
N ILE A 564 -15.74 22.14 -0.55
CA ILE A 564 -15.78 20.68 -0.48
C ILE A 564 -14.54 20.09 -1.13
N HIS A 565 -13.97 19.05 -0.54
CA HIS A 565 -12.86 18.30 -1.13
C HIS A 565 -13.30 16.88 -1.44
N ILE A 566 -13.15 16.49 -2.71
CA ILE A 566 -13.46 15.13 -3.15
C ILE A 566 -12.17 14.46 -3.62
N VAL A 567 -11.83 13.34 -3.00
CA VAL A 567 -10.75 12.46 -3.45
C VAL A 567 -11.31 11.13 -3.90
N ILE A 568 -10.71 10.52 -4.90
CA ILE A 568 -10.98 9.12 -5.25
C ILE A 568 -9.94 8.27 -4.52
N ALA A 569 -10.37 7.16 -3.93
CA ALA A 569 -9.52 6.09 -3.47
C ALA A 569 -9.68 4.91 -4.43
N GLY A 570 -8.76 4.81 -5.39
CA GLY A 570 -8.73 3.72 -6.35
C GLY A 570 -8.35 2.38 -5.69
N LEU A 571 -8.65 1.28 -6.38
CA LEU A 571 -8.26 -0.08 -5.97
C LEU A 571 -8.73 -0.45 -4.55
N THR A 572 -9.95 -0.03 -4.20
CA THR A 572 -10.50 -0.11 -2.85
C THR A 572 -11.52 -1.24 -2.69
N ASN A 573 -11.44 -1.98 -1.58
CA ASN A 573 -12.32 -3.07 -1.11
C ASN A 573 -12.32 -4.35 -1.99
N THR A 574 -12.19 -4.23 -3.31
CA THR A 574 -11.95 -5.32 -4.26
C THR A 574 -11.23 -4.76 -5.49
N TYR A 575 -11.06 -5.59 -6.52
CA TYR A 575 -10.42 -5.20 -7.77
C TYR A 575 -11.20 -5.71 -8.99
N SER A 576 -11.51 -4.80 -9.91
CA SER A 576 -12.27 -5.06 -11.12
C SER A 576 -11.60 -4.47 -12.38
N GLN A 577 -10.27 -4.49 -12.42
CA GLN A 577 -9.48 -3.93 -13.53
C GLN A 577 -9.74 -2.42 -13.73
N TYR A 578 -9.87 -1.97 -14.98
CA TYR A 578 -9.85 -0.55 -15.36
C TYR A 578 -11.26 0.03 -15.52
N VAL A 579 -11.34 1.35 -15.47
CA VAL A 579 -12.54 2.11 -15.81
C VAL A 579 -12.13 3.28 -16.70
N THR A 580 -12.51 3.20 -17.97
CA THR A 580 -12.32 4.28 -18.95
C THR A 580 -13.61 5.07 -19.16
N THR A 581 -13.49 6.26 -19.76
CA THR A 581 -14.65 6.94 -20.32
C THR A 581 -15.24 6.14 -21.48
N PHE A 582 -16.47 6.47 -21.90
CA PHE A 582 -17.07 5.85 -23.08
C PHE A 582 -16.18 6.08 -24.32
N GLU A 583 -15.61 7.28 -24.43
CA GLU A 583 -14.77 7.73 -25.53
C GLU A 583 -13.42 7.00 -25.53
N GLU A 584 -12.74 6.95 -24.39
CA GLU A 584 -11.49 6.18 -24.23
C GLU A 584 -11.71 4.69 -24.51
N TYR A 585 -12.87 4.14 -24.12
CA TYR A 585 -13.24 2.76 -24.39
C TYR A 585 -13.29 2.45 -25.89
N GLN A 586 -13.75 3.38 -26.72
CA GLN A 586 -13.85 3.15 -28.17
C GLN A 586 -12.49 2.90 -28.82
N ILE A 587 -11.41 3.43 -28.24
CA ILE A 587 -10.06 3.28 -28.79
C ILE A 587 -9.47 1.89 -28.51
N GLN A 588 -9.97 1.17 -27.50
CA GLN A 588 -9.50 -0.18 -27.15
C GLN A 588 -7.97 -0.28 -26.96
N ARG A 589 -7.37 0.73 -26.34
CA ARG A 589 -6.05 0.57 -25.67
C ARG A 589 -6.16 -0.36 -24.47
N TYR A 590 -5.05 -0.61 -23.77
CA TYR A 590 -5.01 -1.55 -22.66
C TYR A 590 -6.11 -1.29 -21.62
N GLU A 591 -6.32 -0.04 -21.21
CA GLU A 591 -7.31 0.34 -20.22
C GLU A 591 -8.75 0.11 -20.72
N GLY A 592 -9.03 0.40 -22.00
CA GLY A 592 -10.34 0.18 -22.62
C GLY A 592 -10.67 -1.31 -22.78
N ALA A 593 -9.70 -2.12 -23.19
CA ALA A 593 -9.84 -3.57 -23.26
C ALA A 593 -9.98 -4.22 -21.88
N SER A 594 -9.45 -3.59 -20.85
CA SER A 594 -9.52 -4.04 -19.46
C SER A 594 -10.71 -3.45 -18.67
N THR A 595 -11.56 -2.65 -19.31
CA THR A 595 -12.81 -2.13 -18.71
C THR A 595 -13.89 -3.20 -18.76
N LEU A 596 -13.99 -4.01 -17.71
CA LEU A 596 -14.67 -5.32 -17.73
C LEU A 596 -16.14 -5.29 -18.18
N TYR A 597 -16.92 -4.31 -17.70
CA TYR A 597 -18.38 -4.33 -17.80
C TYR A 597 -18.93 -3.52 -18.99
N GLY A 598 -18.11 -3.37 -20.03
CA GLY A 598 -18.50 -2.72 -21.28
C GLY A 598 -18.35 -1.19 -21.28
N PRO A 599 -18.79 -0.53 -22.36
CA PRO A 599 -18.56 0.89 -22.61
C PRO A 599 -19.23 1.83 -21.61
N HIS A 600 -20.24 1.36 -20.89
CA HIS A 600 -21.01 2.15 -19.92
C HIS A 600 -20.61 1.90 -18.46
N THR A 601 -19.46 1.25 -18.22
CA THR A 601 -18.93 0.99 -16.87
C THR A 601 -18.79 2.28 -16.06
N LEU A 602 -18.17 3.33 -16.61
CA LEU A 602 -18.05 4.62 -15.91
C LEU A 602 -19.41 5.26 -15.64
N SER A 603 -20.33 5.21 -16.61
CA SER A 603 -21.67 5.78 -16.45
C SER A 603 -22.43 5.11 -15.29
N ALA A 604 -22.30 3.79 -15.13
CA ALA A 604 -22.86 3.06 -13.98
C ALA A 604 -22.26 3.55 -12.65
N TYR A 605 -20.94 3.68 -12.57
CA TYR A 605 -20.29 4.26 -11.38
C TYR A 605 -20.80 5.67 -11.07
N ILE A 606 -20.87 6.56 -12.06
CA ILE A 606 -21.38 7.93 -11.86
C ILE A 606 -22.82 7.92 -11.35
N GLN A 607 -23.71 7.12 -11.95
CA GLN A 607 -25.10 7.01 -11.51
C GLN A 607 -25.20 6.57 -10.05
N GLU A 608 -24.48 5.51 -9.69
CA GLU A 608 -24.58 4.91 -8.37
C GLU A 608 -23.89 5.75 -7.28
N PHE A 609 -22.78 6.43 -7.59
CA PHE A 609 -22.17 7.39 -6.67
C PHE A 609 -23.02 8.64 -6.49
N LYS A 610 -23.73 9.12 -7.52
CA LYS A 610 -24.74 10.19 -7.35
C LYS A 610 -25.86 9.74 -6.42
N ARG A 611 -26.30 8.47 -6.52
CA ARG A 611 -27.28 7.90 -5.59
C ARG A 611 -26.77 7.85 -4.15
N LEU A 612 -25.52 7.41 -3.94
CA LEU A 612 -24.89 7.43 -2.61
C LEU A 612 -24.76 8.86 -2.06
N ALA A 613 -24.34 9.82 -2.89
CA ALA A 613 -24.21 11.22 -2.50
C ALA A 613 -25.56 11.85 -2.10
N SER A 614 -26.62 11.59 -2.87
CA SER A 614 -27.98 12.03 -2.52
C SER A 614 -28.46 11.42 -1.20
N ALA A 615 -28.20 10.13 -0.97
CA ALA A 615 -28.55 9.46 0.28
C ALA A 615 -27.74 9.98 1.49
N LEU A 616 -26.48 10.36 1.26
CA LEU A 616 -25.63 11.02 2.25
C LEU A 616 -26.25 12.36 2.69
N LEU A 617 -26.66 13.21 1.73
CA LEU A 617 -27.34 14.49 2.01
C LEU A 617 -28.68 14.30 2.73
N GLY A 618 -29.47 13.33 2.27
CA GLY A 618 -30.80 13.07 2.82
C GLY A 618 -30.80 12.34 4.17
N GLY A 619 -29.62 11.92 4.67
CA GLY A 619 -29.55 11.06 5.87
C GLY A 619 -30.21 9.70 5.69
N GLN A 620 -30.38 9.24 4.44
CA GLN A 620 -31.11 8.03 4.10
C GLN A 620 -30.17 6.83 4.05
N ASP A 621 -30.60 5.72 4.64
CA ASP A 621 -29.89 4.45 4.48
C ASP A 621 -30.03 3.91 3.05
N ILE A 622 -29.02 3.14 2.64
CA ILE A 622 -28.98 2.48 1.34
C ILE A 622 -29.07 0.97 1.56
N SER A 623 -29.85 0.28 0.71
CA SER A 623 -29.87 -1.17 0.69
C SER A 623 -28.45 -1.73 0.51
N PRO A 624 -28.02 -2.70 1.34
CA PRO A 624 -26.68 -3.29 1.25
C PRO A 624 -26.37 -3.93 -0.11
N GLY A 625 -27.40 -4.34 -0.86
CA GLY A 625 -27.24 -5.07 -2.12
C GLY A 625 -26.85 -6.54 -1.93
N PRO A 626 -26.61 -7.29 -3.02
CA PRO A 626 -26.23 -8.69 -2.94
C PRO A 626 -24.82 -8.84 -2.33
N PRO A 627 -24.60 -9.73 -1.34
CA PRO A 627 -23.28 -9.93 -0.80
C PRO A 627 -22.34 -10.57 -1.84
N PRO A 628 -21.05 -10.17 -1.87
CA PRO A 628 -20.06 -10.81 -2.72
C PRO A 628 -19.81 -12.26 -2.29
N PRO A 629 -19.41 -13.16 -3.23
CA PRO A 629 -19.06 -14.53 -2.86
C PRO A 629 -17.75 -14.58 -2.06
N ASP A 630 -17.74 -15.43 -1.04
CA ASP A 630 -16.53 -15.95 -0.37
C ASP A 630 -16.10 -17.25 -1.06
N LEU A 631 -14.95 -17.22 -1.74
CA LEU A 631 -14.41 -18.36 -2.47
C LEU A 631 -13.22 -19.03 -1.76
N LEU A 632 -12.98 -18.76 -0.46
CA LEU A 632 -11.80 -19.29 0.25
C LEU A 632 -11.70 -20.82 0.16
N SER A 633 -12.81 -21.52 0.36
CA SER A 633 -12.87 -22.99 0.35
C SER A 633 -12.69 -23.61 -1.03
N LYS A 634 -12.75 -22.81 -2.10
CA LYS A 634 -12.58 -23.25 -3.50
C LYS A 634 -11.19 -22.96 -4.05
N GLN A 635 -10.36 -22.21 -3.32
CA GLN A 635 -9.05 -21.78 -3.81
C GLN A 635 -8.16 -22.98 -4.16
N ILE A 636 -7.48 -22.87 -5.30
CA ILE A 636 -6.53 -23.87 -5.79
C ILE A 636 -5.14 -23.30 -5.62
N SER A 637 -4.21 -24.10 -5.09
CA SER A 637 -2.79 -23.73 -4.99
C SER A 637 -1.94 -24.78 -5.68
N LEU A 638 -1.13 -24.36 -6.64
CA LEU A 638 -0.17 -25.20 -7.37
C LEU A 638 1.28 -24.85 -7.02
N LEU A 639 1.49 -23.90 -6.11
CA LEU A 639 2.81 -23.54 -5.60
C LEU A 639 3.37 -24.66 -4.72
N PRO A 640 4.52 -25.28 -5.06
CA PRO A 640 5.11 -26.32 -4.23
C PRO A 640 5.52 -25.80 -2.84
N PRO A 641 5.33 -26.59 -1.77
CA PRO A 641 5.79 -26.20 -0.44
C PRO A 641 7.32 -26.22 -0.36
N VAL A 642 7.89 -25.52 0.63
CA VAL A 642 9.30 -25.72 1.00
C VAL A 642 9.45 -27.11 1.61
N VAL A 643 10.21 -27.99 0.97
CA VAL A 643 10.42 -29.38 1.42
C VAL A 643 11.46 -29.43 2.53
N MET A 644 12.68 -28.96 2.22
CA MET A 644 13.81 -28.90 3.14
C MET A 644 14.85 -27.89 2.68
N ASP A 645 15.65 -27.41 3.61
CA ASP A 645 16.86 -26.63 3.38
C ASP A 645 18.08 -27.41 3.91
N ALA A 646 19.22 -27.23 3.27
CA ALA A 646 20.49 -27.81 3.68
C ALA A 646 21.67 -26.86 3.42
N THR A 647 22.80 -27.20 4.00
CA THR A 647 24.11 -26.59 3.74
C THR A 647 25.13 -27.68 3.39
N PRO A 648 26.26 -27.35 2.75
CA PRO A 648 27.36 -28.28 2.57
C PRO A 648 27.88 -28.84 3.90
N ILE A 649 28.60 -29.96 3.84
CA ILE A 649 29.23 -30.56 5.02
C ILE A 649 30.16 -29.53 5.68
N ASN A 650 30.10 -29.45 7.01
CA ASN A 650 30.83 -28.49 7.86
C ASN A 650 30.46 -27.01 7.70
N ILE A 651 29.41 -26.68 6.94
CA ILE A 651 28.84 -25.33 6.85
C ILE A 651 27.54 -25.26 7.63
N LYS A 652 27.32 -24.15 8.35
CA LYS A 652 26.10 -23.85 9.09
C LYS A 652 25.31 -22.74 8.38
N PHE A 653 23.99 -22.76 8.56
CA PHE A 653 23.16 -21.63 8.16
C PHE A 653 23.60 -20.35 8.88
N GLY A 654 23.81 -19.27 8.11
CA GLY A 654 24.36 -18.00 8.58
C GLY A 654 25.89 -17.90 8.46
N ASP A 655 26.61 -18.94 8.03
CA ASP A 655 28.01 -18.79 7.65
C ASP A 655 28.15 -17.90 6.42
N VAL A 656 29.18 -17.07 6.38
CA VAL A 656 29.50 -16.23 5.22
C VAL A 656 30.12 -17.10 4.13
N SER A 657 29.58 -17.06 2.92
CA SER A 657 30.13 -17.73 1.73
C SER A 657 31.00 -16.81 0.88
N SER A 658 30.70 -15.50 0.87
CA SER A 658 31.52 -14.46 0.27
C SER A 658 31.54 -13.26 1.22
N ASP A 659 32.70 -13.01 1.82
CA ASP A 659 32.88 -11.95 2.82
C ASP A 659 33.51 -10.68 2.22
N ILE A 660 33.56 -9.64 3.04
CA ILE A 660 34.24 -8.38 2.76
C ILE A 660 35.75 -8.62 2.91
N PRO A 661 36.60 -8.12 1.98
CA PRO A 661 38.05 -8.21 2.15
C PRO A 661 38.50 -7.55 3.45
N GLN A 662 39.49 -8.13 4.12
CA GLN A 662 40.06 -7.53 5.32
C GLN A 662 40.65 -6.15 5.01
N ASN A 663 40.58 -5.25 5.99
CA ASN A 663 41.05 -3.86 5.89
C ASN A 663 40.35 -3.05 4.78
N SER A 664 39.10 -3.37 4.45
CA SER A 664 38.30 -2.60 3.49
C SER A 664 37.82 -1.28 4.08
N THR A 665 37.91 -0.23 3.26
CA THR A 665 37.28 1.07 3.49
C THR A 665 36.34 1.36 2.35
N PHE A 666 35.13 1.79 2.69
CA PHE A 666 34.12 2.22 1.74
C PHE A 666 33.75 3.69 1.99
N ARG A 667 33.29 4.35 0.93
CA ARG A 667 32.79 5.71 0.95
C ARG A 667 31.28 5.72 0.79
N LYS A 668 30.66 6.84 1.13
CA LYS A 668 29.26 7.11 0.77
C LYS A 668 29.06 6.92 -0.73
N GLY A 669 27.96 6.27 -1.10
CA GLY A 669 27.66 5.88 -2.48
C GLY A 669 28.20 4.50 -2.89
N ASP A 670 29.21 3.96 -2.20
CA ASP A 670 29.74 2.62 -2.50
C ASP A 670 28.73 1.52 -2.16
N LEU A 671 28.86 0.38 -2.84
CA LEU A 671 28.05 -0.81 -2.63
C LEU A 671 28.84 -1.88 -1.88
N VAL A 672 28.40 -2.18 -0.65
CA VAL A 672 28.94 -3.30 0.14
C VAL A 672 28.08 -4.53 -0.11
N THR A 673 28.70 -5.67 -0.43
CA THR A 673 27.99 -6.92 -0.71
C THR A 673 28.56 -8.06 0.13
N VAL A 674 27.69 -8.80 0.82
CA VAL A 674 28.06 -10.00 1.59
C VAL A 674 27.09 -11.12 1.25
N VAL A 675 27.60 -12.34 1.09
CA VAL A 675 26.79 -13.53 0.79
C VAL A 675 26.87 -14.52 1.95
N PHE A 676 25.73 -15.02 2.40
CA PHE A 676 25.59 -16.01 3.46
C PHE A 676 24.98 -17.29 2.94
N TRP A 677 25.40 -18.43 3.48
CA TRP A 677 24.65 -19.68 3.39
C TRP A 677 23.31 -19.53 4.12
N SER A 678 22.22 -19.75 3.41
CA SER A 678 20.88 -19.45 3.91
C SER A 678 19.85 -20.52 3.53
N ALA A 679 18.60 -20.25 3.88
CA ALA A 679 17.44 -21.11 3.67
C ALA A 679 16.33 -20.31 2.96
N CYS A 680 15.29 -20.99 2.49
CA CYS A 680 14.17 -20.36 1.81
C CYS A 680 13.42 -19.34 2.71
N PRO A 681 13.27 -18.07 2.30
CA PRO A 681 12.52 -17.04 3.04
C PRO A 681 11.03 -17.37 3.26
N ARG A 682 10.49 -18.37 2.56
CA ARG A 682 9.12 -18.85 2.79
C ARG A 682 8.96 -19.61 4.12
N ASN A 683 10.04 -20.03 4.77
CA ASN A 683 9.94 -20.68 6.08
C ASN A 683 9.45 -19.72 7.18
N ASP A 684 9.83 -18.45 7.13
CA ASP A 684 9.32 -17.40 8.02
C ASP A 684 9.42 -16.07 7.28
N LEU A 685 8.30 -15.35 7.18
CA LEU A 685 8.22 -14.04 6.54
C LEU A 685 9.02 -12.96 7.31
N MET A 686 9.44 -13.29 8.53
CA MET A 686 10.07 -12.35 9.46
C MET A 686 9.18 -11.11 9.66
N THR A 687 7.86 -11.29 9.74
CA THR A 687 6.90 -10.20 9.96
C THR A 687 7.25 -9.45 11.25
N GLU A 688 7.37 -8.11 11.17
CA GLU A 688 7.89 -7.24 12.25
C GLU A 688 9.35 -7.52 12.67
N GLY A 689 10.01 -8.53 12.09
CA GLY A 689 11.44 -8.83 12.17
C GLY A 689 12.18 -8.41 10.90
N THR A 690 13.41 -8.87 10.70
CA THR A 690 14.24 -8.46 9.56
C THR A 690 15.11 -9.60 9.06
N PHE A 691 15.37 -9.65 7.75
CA PHE A 691 16.31 -10.59 7.13
C PHE A 691 17.76 -10.09 7.12
N ALA A 692 17.96 -8.77 7.21
CA ALA A 692 19.25 -8.13 7.03
C ALA A 692 19.38 -6.90 7.93
N LEU A 693 20.53 -6.75 8.57
CA LEU A 693 20.92 -5.58 9.35
C LEU A 693 22.29 -5.08 8.92
N VAL A 694 22.45 -3.77 8.88
CA VAL A 694 23.74 -3.09 8.99
C VAL A 694 23.87 -2.60 10.41
N GLU A 695 24.92 -3.05 11.11
CA GLU A 695 25.18 -2.67 12.49
C GLU A 695 26.41 -1.76 12.54
N ALA A 696 26.33 -0.66 13.30
CA ALA A 696 27.44 0.23 13.60
C ALA A 696 28.05 -0.13 14.96
N LEU A 697 29.38 -0.09 15.05
CA LEU A 697 30.10 -0.26 16.31
C LEU A 697 29.98 1.01 17.16
N GLY A 698 29.57 0.86 18.42
CA GLY A 698 29.49 1.95 19.37
C GLY A 698 30.87 2.42 19.88
N ASN A 699 30.90 3.59 20.52
CA ASN A 699 32.12 4.19 21.04
C ASN A 699 32.81 3.36 22.13
N ASP A 700 32.07 2.47 22.80
CA ASP A 700 32.63 1.49 23.75
C ASP A 700 33.49 0.42 23.07
N LYS A 701 33.57 0.47 21.73
CA LYS A 701 34.32 -0.46 20.87
C LYS A 701 33.89 -1.91 21.09
N GLN A 702 32.68 -2.18 21.59
CA GLN A 702 32.17 -3.54 21.89
C GLN A 702 30.71 -3.73 21.46
N THR A 703 29.87 -2.71 21.62
CA THR A 703 28.43 -2.82 21.38
C THR A 703 28.09 -2.54 19.92
N TRP A 704 27.35 -3.47 19.31
CA TRP A 704 26.82 -3.32 17.96
C TRP A 704 25.37 -2.81 17.99
N SER A 705 25.14 -1.69 17.31
CA SER A 705 23.83 -1.04 17.23
C SER A 705 23.27 -1.11 15.80
N PRO A 706 22.00 -1.55 15.63
CA PRO A 706 21.35 -1.54 14.31
C PRO A 706 21.26 -0.12 13.77
N ALA A 707 21.84 0.10 12.58
CA ALA A 707 21.86 1.36 11.86
C ALA A 707 20.88 1.35 10.68
N TYR A 708 20.89 0.27 9.88
CA TYR A 708 19.96 0.06 8.77
C TYR A 708 19.40 -1.37 8.80
N ASP A 709 18.18 -1.57 8.31
CA ASP A 709 17.54 -2.87 8.17
C ASP A 709 16.85 -3.05 6.81
N ASP A 710 16.23 -4.22 6.62
CA ASP A 710 15.51 -4.58 5.39
C ASP A 710 14.21 -3.78 5.13
N ASP A 711 13.94 -2.73 5.89
CA ASP A 711 12.92 -1.70 5.64
C ASP A 711 13.56 -0.37 5.17
N ASP A 712 14.89 -0.27 5.11
CA ASP A 712 15.61 0.89 4.60
C ASP A 712 15.87 0.77 3.09
N PHE A 713 15.53 1.83 2.35
CA PHE A 713 15.65 1.87 0.88
C PHE A 713 17.06 1.54 0.35
N CYS A 714 18.10 1.77 1.15
CA CYS A 714 19.49 1.56 0.81
C CYS A 714 20.02 0.13 1.03
N LEU A 715 19.26 -0.75 1.68
CA LEU A 715 19.66 -2.12 2.00
C LEU A 715 18.78 -3.11 1.24
N ARG A 716 19.38 -4.02 0.48
CA ARG A 716 18.66 -5.04 -0.29
C ARG A 716 19.03 -6.43 0.22
N PHE A 717 18.02 -7.26 0.40
CA PHE A 717 18.16 -8.68 0.68
C PHE A 717 17.79 -9.45 -0.59
N LYS A 718 18.73 -10.21 -1.15
CA LYS A 718 18.49 -11.08 -2.32
C LYS A 718 18.67 -12.54 -1.93
N TRP A 719 17.73 -13.37 -2.31
CA TRP A 719 17.76 -14.80 -2.12
C TRP A 719 17.93 -15.50 -3.46
N SER A 720 18.80 -16.52 -3.50
CA SER A 720 19.06 -17.27 -4.72
C SER A 720 19.39 -18.73 -4.41
N ARG A 721 19.19 -19.59 -5.41
CA ARG A 721 19.58 -21.01 -5.37
C ARG A 721 20.15 -21.44 -6.72
N PRO A 722 21.09 -22.42 -6.75
CA PRO A 722 21.69 -22.91 -7.99
C PRO A 722 20.68 -23.50 -8.99
N SER A 723 19.58 -24.08 -8.51
CA SER A 723 18.49 -24.62 -9.33
C SER A 723 17.19 -24.67 -8.53
N ASN A 724 16.04 -24.76 -9.20
CA ASN A 724 14.73 -24.71 -8.55
C ASN A 724 14.48 -25.79 -7.47
N LEU A 725 15.13 -26.94 -7.60
CA LEU A 725 15.01 -28.07 -6.65
C LEU A 725 16.18 -28.14 -5.67
N SER A 726 17.11 -27.20 -5.71
CA SER A 726 18.25 -27.17 -4.80
C SER A 726 17.79 -26.93 -3.36
N THR A 727 18.26 -27.78 -2.46
CA THR A 727 18.13 -27.59 -1.01
C THR A 727 19.13 -26.56 -0.46
N TYR A 728 20.13 -26.19 -1.27
CA TYR A 728 21.13 -25.17 -0.94
C TYR A 728 20.69 -23.82 -1.48
N SER A 729 20.85 -22.76 -0.67
CA SER A 729 20.52 -21.40 -1.07
C SER A 729 21.43 -20.36 -0.41
N HIS A 730 21.44 -19.16 -0.97
CA HIS A 730 22.23 -18.04 -0.50
C HIS A 730 21.36 -16.81 -0.21
N ALA A 731 21.78 -16.05 0.79
CA ALA A 731 21.32 -14.70 1.05
C ALA A 731 22.43 -13.71 0.73
N THR A 732 22.25 -12.91 -0.32
CA THR A 732 23.13 -11.79 -0.67
C THR A 732 22.54 -10.51 -0.09
N ILE A 733 23.29 -9.85 0.78
CA ILE A 733 22.93 -8.55 1.34
C ILE A 733 23.76 -7.48 0.65
N GLU A 734 23.07 -6.50 0.06
CA GLU A 734 23.66 -5.36 -0.65
C GLU A 734 23.31 -4.07 0.09
N TRP A 735 24.31 -3.37 0.62
CA TRP A 735 24.14 -2.07 1.25
C TRP A 735 24.79 -0.99 0.40
N ARG A 736 23.97 -0.13 -0.23
CA ARG A 736 24.46 1.09 -0.87
C ARG A 736 24.58 2.15 0.22
N ILE A 737 25.80 2.52 0.59
CA ILE A 737 26.03 3.42 1.73
C ILE A 737 25.38 4.78 1.45
N PRO A 738 24.35 5.21 2.23
CA PRO A 738 23.66 6.45 1.96
C PRO A 738 24.51 7.66 2.36
N GLU A 739 24.21 8.83 1.78
CA GLU A 739 24.90 10.09 2.12
C GLU A 739 24.76 10.48 3.60
N THR A 740 23.69 10.02 4.24
CA THR A 740 23.38 10.22 5.66
C THR A 740 24.15 9.28 6.59
N ALA A 741 24.91 8.30 6.07
CA ALA A 741 25.69 7.39 6.89
C ALA A 741 26.78 8.15 7.66
N THR A 742 26.91 7.85 8.95
CA THR A 742 27.99 8.39 9.79
C THR A 742 29.28 7.62 9.52
N PRO A 743 30.45 8.28 9.44
CA PRO A 743 31.73 7.59 9.41
C PRO A 743 31.89 6.68 10.63
N GLY A 744 32.49 5.51 10.46
CA GLY A 744 32.66 4.54 11.55
C GLY A 744 32.89 3.11 11.06
N ILE A 745 32.83 2.17 12.01
CA ILE A 745 33.00 0.73 11.74
C ILE A 745 31.63 0.07 11.67
N TYR A 746 31.41 -0.71 10.63
CA TYR A 746 30.15 -1.39 10.34
C TYR A 746 30.35 -2.88 10.12
N ARG A 747 29.27 -3.65 10.26
CA ARG A 747 29.18 -5.04 9.79
C ARG A 747 27.77 -5.33 9.26
N ILE A 748 27.65 -6.38 8.47
CA ILE A 748 26.37 -6.86 7.94
C ILE A 748 25.96 -8.13 8.68
N THR A 749 24.72 -8.21 9.14
CA THR A 749 24.16 -9.36 9.86
C THR A 749 22.92 -9.89 9.15
N HIS A 750 22.87 -11.20 8.92
CA HIS A 750 21.75 -11.91 8.31
C HIS A 750 20.94 -12.69 9.35
N PHE A 751 19.62 -12.75 9.16
CA PHE A 751 18.72 -13.64 9.88
C PHE A 751 17.91 -14.49 8.89
N GLY A 752 17.72 -15.76 9.23
CA GLY A 752 16.94 -16.68 8.42
C GLY A 752 16.26 -17.76 9.25
N ALA A 753 15.45 -18.57 8.58
CA ALA A 753 14.73 -19.70 9.17
C ALA A 753 14.86 -20.90 8.24
N ALA A 754 15.39 -22.01 8.75
CA ALA A 754 15.66 -23.22 7.98
C ALA A 754 14.72 -24.36 8.37
N LYS A 755 14.24 -25.12 7.38
CA LYS A 755 13.39 -26.29 7.57
C LYS A 755 14.19 -27.57 7.31
N SER A 756 14.28 -28.44 8.32
CA SER A 756 14.85 -29.79 8.15
C SER A 756 13.79 -30.77 7.61
N LEU A 757 14.21 -31.81 6.87
CA LEU A 757 13.33 -32.78 6.20
C LEU A 757 12.22 -33.39 7.10
N PHE A 758 12.53 -33.69 8.36
CA PHE A 758 11.58 -34.28 9.33
C PHE A 758 11.40 -33.44 10.60
N GLY A 759 11.84 -32.19 10.61
CA GLY A 759 11.89 -31.37 11.84
C GLY A 759 11.23 -30.01 11.69
N SER A 760 11.16 -29.30 12.82
CA SER A 760 10.59 -27.94 12.88
C SER A 760 11.51 -26.90 12.23
N ILE A 761 10.92 -25.77 11.86
CA ILE A 761 11.68 -24.59 11.43
C ILE A 761 12.58 -24.11 12.58
N ARG A 762 13.86 -23.80 12.28
CA ARG A 762 14.83 -23.27 13.23
C ARG A 762 15.43 -21.96 12.71
N HIS A 763 15.44 -20.94 13.56
CA HIS A 763 16.01 -19.63 13.23
C HIS A 763 17.52 -19.61 13.44
N PHE A 764 18.22 -18.86 12.59
CA PHE A 764 19.66 -18.70 12.65
C PHE A 764 20.06 -17.25 12.35
N THR A 765 21.31 -16.92 12.68
CA THR A 765 21.93 -15.64 12.33
C THR A 765 23.43 -15.82 12.08
N GLY A 766 24.03 -14.89 11.34
CA GLY A 766 25.47 -14.72 11.24
C GLY A 766 25.82 -13.31 10.77
N SER A 767 27.04 -12.87 11.10
CA SER A 767 27.56 -11.54 10.78
C SER A 767 28.84 -11.63 9.96
N SER A 768 29.02 -10.68 9.05
CA SER A 768 30.22 -10.49 8.24
C SER A 768 31.43 -10.06 9.08
N THR A 769 32.60 -10.07 8.46
CA THR A 769 33.75 -9.29 8.94
C THR A 769 33.39 -7.80 8.94
N ALA A 770 33.92 -7.04 9.90
CA ALA A 770 33.68 -5.60 9.99
C ALA A 770 34.53 -4.79 8.99
N PHE A 771 34.07 -3.59 8.66
CA PHE A 771 34.68 -2.70 7.68
C PHE A 771 34.50 -1.23 8.06
N VAL A 772 35.32 -0.36 7.49
CA VAL A 772 35.29 1.09 7.76
C VAL A 772 34.47 1.80 6.69
N VAL A 773 33.68 2.78 7.12
CA VAL A 773 32.99 3.76 6.25
C VAL A 773 33.53 5.15 6.57
N THR A 774 33.93 5.91 5.54
CA THR A 774 34.45 7.28 5.64
C THR A 774 33.54 8.31 5.01
#